data_AF-A0A7C8ALE8-F1
#
_entry.id   AF-A0A7C8ALE8-F1
#
_cell.length_a   1.000
_cell.length_b   1.000
_cell.length_c   1.000
_cell.angle_alpha   90.00
_cell.angle_beta   90.00
_cell.angle_gamma   90.00
#
_symmetry.space_group_name_H-M   'P 1'
#
loop_
_entity.id
_entity.type
_entity.pdbx_description
1 polymer ?
#
loop_
_entity_poly.entity_id
_entity_poly.type
_entity_poly.pdbx_seq_one_letter_code
_entity_poly.pdbx_strand_id
1 'polypeptide(L)'
;MKLSGYFLLFSCLVLSFHVQAQKPSTAYVPDELLVRFRETTTPKSIADTHKSLGATVIKRLDAIGVDHIKLSVGKNPARAVAEYESLPMVVYAEPNYYRYAQGLPPNPVVPTDPRFADQWGLHNTGRAVNGTVGLADADIDAPEAWRYPLSSQEVVVAVIDSGICFDHPDLAEVFWVNPDEIPDDGVDNDGNGYVDDAWGWDFVGGHNAPWDENKHGSHVAGVVAAARNNANGVCGVVSKVKILPLRILDSHGVVTTVDAMASAFGYTKILKDAGQPIWIVNCSVGGPNESSTAYLAIQALAESGILVCAAAGNDPATDNDNPSTSNYPSSYTLDNIIAVAASDSRDQFAPFSHWGAASVDLAAPGVDILSTVPYRIFFEDDFECEQGKVLTDWWVSGTNAWWGLEELSDGNCWMSDSPSGYYAPYTDSFLELVPTITFPLGSGVSVEFYYEAYLDLCSDFLSPEIVFNTDWSSWLLMGEPIYGGTGIWQEPPIYVSGASQAAFCWYFYSNGLFQNDGVYLDNFKVKVWPPNGAFDGTELEFMPGTSMASPMVAGAAAFLKSVEPGLSCAQIKALILANVDPITMPPGKQTLTNGRLNLHNAVRMIDYDEDEMILEHELQYGTDPHKQDTDNDGLSDGTEDTNANGILDSSETSALDGDTDGDGLGDGAEIATYETDPLLADTDADGLDDGAEVATHGTDPLLADTDADGLDDGAEVATHGTDPLLADTDADGLDDGAEVATHG
;
A
#
# COMPACT_ATOMS: atom_id res chain seq x y z
N MET A 1 64.75 1.42 45.85
CA MET A 1 65.60 2.23 44.98
C MET A 1 64.76 2.62 43.76
N LYS A 2 64.36 3.91 43.66
CA LYS A 2 63.76 4.64 42.51
C LYS A 2 62.37 4.18 42.00
N LEU A 3 61.31 4.96 42.31
CA LEU A 3 60.61 6.02 41.52
C LEU A 3 59.55 5.42 40.57
N SER A 4 58.25 5.39 40.94
CA SER A 4 57.23 6.46 40.91
C SER A 4 56.67 6.75 39.50
N GLY A 5 55.35 6.60 39.35
CA GLY A 5 54.60 7.03 38.16
C GLY A 5 53.17 6.49 38.14
N TYR A 6 52.25 7.19 38.80
CA TYR A 6 50.81 7.03 38.61
C TYR A 6 50.43 7.52 37.20
N PHE A 7 49.71 6.69 36.43
CA PHE A 7 49.07 7.10 35.18
C PHE A 7 47.55 7.03 35.37
N LEU A 8 46.90 8.19 35.34
CA LEU A 8 45.46 8.33 35.11
C LEU A 8 45.19 8.02 33.63
N LEU A 9 44.34 7.03 33.35
CA LEU A 9 43.76 6.80 32.04
C LEU A 9 42.45 7.58 31.92
N PHE A 10 42.49 8.66 31.15
CA PHE A 10 41.29 9.29 30.58
C PHE A 10 40.81 8.41 29.43
N SER A 11 39.60 7.86 29.55
CA SER A 11 38.87 7.23 28.44
C SER A 11 38.25 8.34 27.58
N CYS A 12 38.76 8.52 26.37
CA CYS A 12 38.08 9.30 25.33
C CYS A 12 36.99 8.44 24.70
N LEU A 13 35.74 8.84 24.90
CA LEU A 13 34.58 8.38 24.15
C LEU A 13 34.66 8.97 22.74
N VAL A 14 34.98 8.17 21.73
CA VAL A 14 34.86 8.56 20.32
C VAL A 14 33.45 8.16 19.87
N LEU A 15 32.52 9.11 19.84
CA LEU A 15 31.28 8.97 19.08
C LEU A 15 31.62 9.05 17.59
N SER A 16 31.64 7.91 16.91
CA SER A 16 31.69 7.85 15.45
C SER A 16 30.28 8.08 14.91
N PHE A 17 29.95 9.33 14.58
CA PHE A 17 28.83 9.61 13.69
C PHE A 17 29.21 9.14 12.28
N HIS A 18 28.60 8.04 11.82
CA HIS A 18 28.52 7.75 10.39
C HIS A 18 27.44 8.64 9.80
N VAL A 19 27.82 9.86 9.38
CA VAL A 19 27.02 10.62 8.43
C VAL A 19 27.24 9.97 7.08
N GLN A 20 26.23 9.27 6.59
CA GLN A 20 26.18 8.86 5.20
C GLN A 20 26.08 10.14 4.37
N ALA A 21 27.19 10.54 3.74
CA ALA A 21 27.24 11.71 2.89
C ALA A 21 26.38 11.45 1.64
N GLN A 22 25.13 11.88 1.68
CA GLN A 22 24.32 12.08 0.49
C GLN A 22 25.05 13.13 -0.37
N LYS A 23 25.36 12.79 -1.62
CA LYS A 23 25.96 13.75 -2.57
C LYS A 23 25.02 14.96 -2.68
N PRO A 24 25.44 16.20 -2.36
CA PRO A 24 24.60 17.35 -2.63
C PRO A 24 24.49 17.55 -4.15
N SER A 25 23.27 17.81 -4.61
CA SER A 25 23.00 18.40 -5.92
C SER A 25 23.88 19.65 -6.10
N THR A 26 24.57 19.77 -7.22
CA THR A 26 25.53 20.85 -7.51
C THR A 26 24.89 22.06 -8.20
N ALA A 27 23.56 22.14 -8.31
CA ALA A 27 22.87 23.22 -8.99
C ALA A 27 22.65 24.44 -8.07
N TYR A 28 23.02 25.62 -8.55
CA TYR A 28 22.89 26.91 -7.87
C TYR A 28 22.47 27.98 -8.87
N VAL A 29 21.85 29.05 -8.40
CA VAL A 29 21.47 30.20 -9.23
C VAL A 29 22.74 30.79 -9.86
N PRO A 30 22.83 30.88 -11.20
CA PRO A 30 24.01 31.44 -11.86
C PRO A 30 24.32 32.84 -11.34
N ASP A 31 25.60 33.09 -11.09
CA ASP A 31 26.13 34.38 -10.66
C ASP A 31 25.66 34.89 -9.29
N GLU A 32 25.03 34.08 -8.44
CA GLU A 32 24.59 34.53 -7.09
C GLU A 32 25.28 33.81 -5.93
N LEU A 33 25.61 34.57 -4.88
CA LEU A 33 26.21 34.05 -3.64
C LEU A 33 25.48 34.57 -2.39
N LEU A 34 25.63 33.83 -1.30
CA LEU A 34 25.29 34.24 0.06
C LEU A 34 26.60 34.44 0.85
N VAL A 35 26.79 35.62 1.45
CA VAL A 35 28.04 35.98 2.14
C VAL A 35 27.75 36.45 3.57
N ARG A 36 28.36 35.80 4.55
CA ARG A 36 28.29 36.21 5.97
C ARG A 36 29.56 36.88 6.42
N PHE A 37 29.47 38.12 6.89
CA PHE A 37 30.59 38.83 7.52
C PHE A 37 30.59 38.66 9.05
N ARG A 38 31.76 38.80 9.67
CA ARG A 38 31.89 38.85 11.13
C ARG A 38 31.17 40.09 11.65
N GLU A 39 30.54 39.97 12.83
CA GLU A 39 29.81 41.08 13.47
C GLU A 39 30.64 42.34 13.71
N THR A 40 31.97 42.19 13.81
CA THR A 40 32.90 43.32 13.97
C THR A 40 33.18 44.10 12.67
N THR A 41 32.66 43.64 11.53
CA THR A 41 32.89 44.23 10.21
C THR A 41 31.97 45.43 10.00
N THR A 42 32.53 46.59 9.63
CA THR A 42 31.71 47.80 9.45
C THR A 42 30.92 47.76 8.14
N PRO A 43 29.72 48.38 8.07
CA PRO A 43 28.91 48.43 6.84
C PRO A 43 29.67 48.97 5.63
N LYS A 44 30.51 49.99 5.85
CA LYS A 44 31.39 50.54 4.82
C LYS A 44 32.38 49.51 4.28
N SER A 45 32.99 48.72 5.16
CA SER A 45 33.94 47.68 4.77
C SER A 45 33.27 46.55 3.99
N ILE A 46 32.02 46.22 4.32
CA ILE A 46 31.21 45.23 3.60
C ILE A 46 30.94 45.73 2.17
N ALA A 47 30.42 46.96 2.03
CA ALA A 47 30.14 47.58 0.73
C ALA A 47 31.40 47.71 -0.15
N ASP A 48 32.52 48.16 0.43
CA ASP A 48 33.80 48.27 -0.28
C ASP A 48 34.30 46.89 -0.77
N THR A 49 34.04 45.83 0.01
CA THR A 49 34.43 44.46 -0.34
C THR A 49 33.63 43.92 -1.51
N HIS A 50 32.29 44.01 -1.45
CA HIS A 50 31.44 43.59 -2.56
C HIS A 50 31.82 44.30 -3.85
N LYS A 51 32.01 45.63 -3.79
CA LYS A 51 32.46 46.42 -4.94
C LYS A 51 33.82 45.97 -5.46
N SER A 52 34.79 45.69 -4.59
CA SER A 52 36.13 45.24 -4.99
C SER A 52 36.13 43.86 -5.66
N LEU A 53 35.20 42.99 -5.25
CA LEU A 53 35.04 41.65 -5.80
C LEU A 53 34.05 41.61 -6.98
N GLY A 54 33.52 42.76 -7.39
CA GLY A 54 32.63 42.87 -8.54
C GLY A 54 31.26 42.24 -8.27
N ALA A 55 30.69 42.47 -7.09
CA ALA A 55 29.36 42.03 -6.72
C ALA A 55 28.46 43.20 -6.30
N THR A 56 27.16 43.07 -6.56
CA THR A 56 26.10 43.98 -6.10
C THR A 56 25.24 43.25 -5.08
N VAL A 57 24.82 43.92 -4.02
CA VAL A 57 23.89 43.35 -3.05
C VAL A 57 22.48 43.38 -3.64
N ILE A 58 21.82 42.23 -3.69
CA ILE A 58 20.41 42.09 -4.07
C ILE A 58 19.57 42.44 -2.84
N LYS A 59 19.76 41.69 -1.75
CA LYS A 59 19.10 41.93 -0.47
C LYS A 59 19.95 41.51 0.71
N ARG A 60 19.58 42.00 1.88
CA ARG A 60 20.19 41.66 3.16
C ARG A 60 19.24 40.76 3.94
N LEU A 61 19.73 39.60 4.39
CA LEU A 61 19.01 38.71 5.29
C LEU A 61 19.33 39.10 6.73
N ASP A 62 18.73 40.20 7.20
CA ASP A 62 19.12 40.89 8.44
C ASP A 62 19.07 40.00 9.69
N ALA A 63 18.09 39.09 9.79
CA ALA A 63 17.91 38.18 10.92
C ALA A 63 19.14 37.29 11.19
N ILE A 64 19.90 36.97 10.14
CA ILE A 64 21.10 36.13 10.21
C ILE A 64 22.37 36.88 9.76
N GLY A 65 22.22 38.13 9.33
CA GLY A 65 23.28 39.04 8.89
C GLY A 65 24.03 38.57 7.63
N VAL A 66 23.35 37.95 6.69
CA VAL A 66 23.89 37.45 5.42
C VAL A 66 23.55 38.42 4.29
N ASP A 67 24.51 38.69 3.40
CA ASP A 67 24.28 39.43 2.15
C ASP A 67 23.98 38.44 1.02
N HIS A 68 22.85 38.61 0.35
CA HIS A 68 22.55 37.96 -0.92
C HIS A 68 23.06 38.86 -2.05
N ILE A 69 24.01 38.37 -2.84
CA ILE A 69 24.73 39.17 -3.83
C ILE A 69 24.69 38.57 -5.22
N LYS A 70 24.72 39.42 -6.23
CA LYS A 70 24.91 39.08 -7.64
C LYS A 70 26.32 39.43 -8.09
N LEU A 71 27.01 38.51 -8.75
CA LEU A 71 28.32 38.70 -9.33
C LEU A 71 28.18 39.40 -10.70
N SER A 72 29.19 40.19 -11.06
CA SER A 72 29.27 40.79 -12.39
C SER A 72 29.39 39.71 -13.47
N VAL A 73 28.77 39.96 -14.62
CA VAL A 73 28.71 39.04 -15.78
C VAL A 73 30.09 38.42 -16.09
N GLY A 74 30.11 37.08 -16.17
CA GLY A 74 31.30 36.30 -16.55
C GLY A 74 32.23 35.92 -15.39
N LYS A 75 31.89 36.26 -14.14
CA LYS A 75 32.61 35.75 -12.96
C LYS A 75 32.21 34.30 -12.67
N ASN A 76 33.18 33.49 -12.23
CA ASN A 76 32.93 32.10 -11.85
C ASN A 76 32.53 32.02 -10.36
N PRO A 77 31.35 31.51 -10.00
CA PRO A 77 30.87 31.47 -8.62
C PRO A 77 31.81 30.72 -7.66
N ALA A 78 32.38 29.58 -8.06
CA ALA A 78 33.30 28.82 -7.22
C ALA A 78 34.61 29.58 -6.92
N ARG A 79 35.11 30.39 -7.86
CA ARG A 79 36.25 31.28 -7.62
C ARG A 79 35.88 32.44 -6.71
N ALA A 80 34.71 33.03 -6.90
CA ALA A 80 34.24 34.13 -6.08
C ALA A 80 34.04 33.70 -4.61
N VAL A 81 33.50 32.50 -4.37
CA VAL A 81 33.44 31.89 -3.03
C VAL A 81 34.83 31.85 -2.38
N ALA A 82 35.83 31.29 -3.07
CA ALA A 82 37.20 31.23 -2.55
C ALA A 82 37.82 32.61 -2.31
N GLU A 83 37.50 33.61 -3.14
CA GLU A 83 37.93 35.00 -2.95
C GLU A 83 37.32 35.60 -1.66
N TYR A 84 36.02 35.42 -1.44
CA TYR A 84 35.36 35.87 -0.20
C TYR A 84 35.91 35.15 1.04
N GLU A 85 36.01 33.82 1.01
CA GLU A 85 36.51 33.03 2.15
C GLU A 85 37.98 33.32 2.50
N SER A 86 38.76 33.85 1.56
CA SER A 86 40.13 34.28 1.83
C SER A 86 40.22 35.55 2.70
N LEU A 87 39.12 36.28 2.87
CA LEU A 87 39.07 37.53 3.62
C LEU A 87 38.84 37.26 5.12
N PRO A 88 39.67 37.82 6.02
CA PRO A 88 39.59 37.52 7.46
C PRO A 88 38.28 38.01 8.11
N MET A 89 37.55 38.92 7.45
CA MET A 89 36.27 39.47 7.89
C MET A 89 35.05 38.67 7.43
N VAL A 90 35.23 37.70 6.53
CA VAL A 90 34.17 36.80 6.08
C VAL A 90 34.14 35.56 6.99
N VAL A 91 32.94 35.15 7.38
CA VAL A 91 32.69 33.92 8.14
C VAL A 91 32.55 32.76 7.17
N TYR A 92 31.73 32.93 6.14
CA TYR A 92 31.57 32.01 5.01
C TYR A 92 31.05 32.76 3.78
N ALA A 93 31.26 32.16 2.63
CA ALA A 93 30.56 32.50 1.39
C ALA A 93 30.16 31.20 0.70
N GLU A 94 28.97 31.16 0.14
CA GLU A 94 28.47 29.97 -0.57
C GLU A 94 27.62 30.37 -1.77
N PRO A 95 27.50 29.52 -2.81
CA PRO A 95 26.53 29.72 -3.87
C PRO A 95 25.09 29.81 -3.34
N ASN A 96 24.25 30.60 -3.99
CA ASN A 96 22.80 30.55 -3.76
C ASN A 96 22.24 29.26 -4.40
N TYR A 97 22.31 28.16 -3.66
CA TYR A 97 21.87 26.85 -4.15
C TYR A 97 20.36 26.81 -4.35
N TYR A 98 19.90 26.17 -5.42
CA TYR A 98 18.50 25.79 -5.50
C TYR A 98 18.13 24.94 -4.28
N ARG A 99 16.96 25.22 -3.71
CA ARG A 99 16.28 24.35 -2.78
C ARG A 99 15.06 23.83 -3.53
N TYR A 100 14.93 22.51 -3.54
CA TYR A 100 13.75 21.87 -4.09
C TYR A 100 12.84 21.57 -2.90
N ALA A 101 11.53 21.79 -3.06
CA ALA A 101 10.54 21.22 -2.16
C ALA A 101 10.81 19.71 -2.02
N GLN A 102 10.46 19.12 -0.86
CA GLN A 102 10.49 17.67 -0.71
C GLN A 102 9.33 17.04 -1.50
N GLY A 103 9.38 17.14 -2.83
CA GLY A 103 8.44 16.44 -3.71
C GLY A 103 8.60 14.93 -3.58
N LEU A 104 7.58 14.20 -4.03
CA LEU A 104 7.55 12.75 -3.99
C LEU A 104 8.80 12.15 -4.65
N PRO A 105 9.41 11.09 -4.08
CA PRO A 105 10.52 10.39 -4.72
C PRO A 105 10.19 10.03 -6.18
N PRO A 106 11.09 10.32 -7.13
CA PRO A 106 10.79 10.15 -8.56
C PRO A 106 10.74 8.68 -9.01
N ASN A 107 11.19 7.76 -8.16
CA ASN A 107 11.21 6.33 -8.46
C ASN A 107 10.23 5.58 -7.54
N PRO A 108 9.53 4.55 -8.05
CA PRO A 108 8.70 3.68 -7.24
C PRO A 108 9.48 3.05 -6.08
N VAL A 109 8.81 2.84 -4.96
CA VAL A 109 9.39 2.24 -3.75
C VAL A 109 9.37 0.72 -3.88
N VAL A 110 10.52 0.12 -4.20
CA VAL A 110 10.67 -1.34 -4.27
C VAL A 110 11.13 -1.88 -2.90
N PRO A 111 10.35 -2.76 -2.23
CA PRO A 111 10.73 -3.38 -0.97
C PRO A 111 11.93 -4.33 -1.10
N THR A 112 12.55 -4.60 0.04
CA THR A 112 13.71 -5.49 0.17
C THR A 112 13.34 -6.94 0.52
N ASP A 113 12.04 -7.21 0.65
CA ASP A 113 11.51 -8.51 1.04
C ASP A 113 11.83 -9.58 -0.03
N PRO A 114 12.43 -10.75 0.33
CA PRO A 114 13.03 -11.67 -0.64
C PRO A 114 12.06 -12.24 -1.69
N ARG A 115 10.76 -12.28 -1.38
CA ARG A 115 9.71 -12.80 -2.26
C ARG A 115 8.83 -11.71 -2.85
N PHE A 116 9.11 -10.42 -2.62
CA PHE A 116 8.37 -9.30 -3.23
C PHE A 116 8.28 -9.42 -4.75
N ALA A 117 9.39 -9.87 -5.32
CA ALA A 117 9.56 -10.20 -6.71
C ALA A 117 8.36 -11.05 -7.24
N ASP A 118 7.90 -12.04 -6.47
CA ASP A 118 6.85 -12.98 -6.88
C ASP A 118 5.42 -12.43 -6.65
N GLN A 119 5.28 -11.25 -6.05
CA GLN A 119 3.99 -10.61 -5.77
C GLN A 119 3.54 -9.75 -6.96
N TRP A 120 3.27 -10.40 -8.08
CA TRP A 120 2.89 -9.71 -9.33
C TRP A 120 1.72 -8.75 -9.13
N GLY A 121 0.73 -9.09 -8.27
CA GLY A 121 -0.42 -8.23 -8.02
C GLY A 121 -0.07 -6.88 -7.39
N LEU A 122 1.09 -6.77 -6.73
CA LEU A 122 1.62 -5.49 -6.22
C LEU A 122 2.47 -4.77 -7.26
N HIS A 123 3.25 -5.52 -8.04
CA HIS A 123 4.15 -4.99 -9.06
C HIS A 123 4.49 -6.06 -10.11
N ASN A 124 3.95 -5.89 -11.32
CA ASN A 124 4.05 -6.85 -12.42
C ASN A 124 5.00 -6.32 -13.48
N THR A 125 6.22 -6.85 -13.49
CA THR A 125 7.24 -6.49 -14.48
C THR A 125 7.15 -7.32 -15.78
N GLY A 126 6.08 -8.09 -15.98
CA GLY A 126 5.91 -8.99 -17.12
C GLY A 126 6.81 -10.23 -17.10
N ARG A 127 7.33 -10.60 -15.93
CA ARG A 127 8.15 -11.81 -15.76
C ARG A 127 7.29 -13.04 -15.50
N ALA A 128 7.90 -14.22 -15.54
CA ALA A 128 7.25 -15.44 -15.09
C ALA A 128 7.14 -15.49 -13.56
N VAL A 129 5.92 -15.69 -13.05
CA VAL A 129 5.61 -15.98 -11.65
C VAL A 129 4.77 -17.26 -11.64
N ASN A 130 5.14 -18.24 -10.81
CA ASN A 130 4.49 -19.55 -10.75
C ASN A 130 4.28 -20.21 -12.14
N GLY A 131 5.27 -20.08 -13.03
CA GLY A 131 5.20 -20.59 -14.41
C GLY A 131 4.41 -19.74 -15.42
N THR A 132 3.72 -18.69 -14.97
CA THR A 132 2.88 -17.82 -15.81
C THR A 132 3.58 -16.49 -16.10
N VAL A 133 3.72 -16.13 -17.38
CA VAL A 133 4.23 -14.81 -17.80
C VAL A 133 3.09 -13.79 -17.82
N GLY A 134 3.19 -12.77 -16.97
CA GLY A 134 2.21 -11.68 -16.89
C GLY A 134 2.35 -10.64 -18.00
N LEU A 135 1.34 -9.77 -18.15
CA LEU A 135 1.43 -8.50 -18.86
C LEU A 135 2.07 -7.48 -17.90
N ALA A 136 3.16 -6.84 -18.31
CA ALA A 136 3.74 -5.77 -17.49
C ALA A 136 2.69 -4.67 -17.24
N ASP A 137 2.70 -4.06 -16.06
CA ASP A 137 1.73 -3.03 -15.62
C ASP A 137 0.33 -3.58 -15.27
N ALA A 138 0.11 -4.89 -15.44
CA ALA A 138 -1.09 -5.54 -14.92
C ALA A 138 -0.95 -5.81 -13.41
N ASP A 139 -0.92 -4.75 -12.60
CA ASP A 139 -0.89 -4.74 -11.13
C ASP A 139 -1.58 -3.51 -10.52
N ILE A 140 -1.49 -3.32 -9.19
CA ILE A 140 -2.18 -2.21 -8.50
C ILE A 140 -1.35 -0.92 -8.36
N ASP A 141 -0.17 -0.81 -8.96
CA ASP A 141 0.78 0.30 -8.81
C ASP A 141 1.16 0.58 -7.35
N ALA A 142 1.43 -0.50 -6.59
CA ALA A 142 1.73 -0.36 -5.16
C ALA A 142 3.06 0.39 -4.91
N PRO A 143 4.18 0.06 -5.57
CA PRO A 143 5.45 0.79 -5.43
C PRO A 143 5.34 2.28 -5.72
N GLU A 144 4.54 2.67 -6.72
CA GLU A 144 4.26 4.03 -7.12
C GLU A 144 3.47 4.76 -6.03
N ALA A 145 2.46 4.10 -5.44
CA ALA A 145 1.70 4.63 -4.32
C ALA A 145 2.54 4.75 -3.03
N TRP A 146 3.47 3.84 -2.77
CA TRP A 146 4.22 3.85 -1.51
C TRP A 146 5.20 5.01 -1.34
N ARG A 147 5.33 5.89 -2.34
CA ARG A 147 6.05 7.16 -2.23
C ARG A 147 5.33 8.19 -1.36
N TYR A 148 3.99 8.08 -1.22
CA TYR A 148 3.20 9.00 -0.41
C TYR A 148 3.42 8.72 1.09
N PRO A 149 3.62 9.77 1.91
CA PRO A 149 3.87 9.60 3.33
C PRO A 149 2.63 9.09 4.05
N LEU A 150 2.83 8.17 4.99
CA LEU A 150 1.78 7.73 5.91
C LEU A 150 1.82 8.61 7.15
N SER A 151 0.64 9.01 7.63
CA SER A 151 0.46 9.70 8.90
C SER A 151 0.92 8.82 10.09
N SER A 152 1.03 9.43 11.26
CA SER A 152 1.32 8.70 12.51
C SER A 152 0.06 8.09 13.15
N GLN A 153 -1.13 8.30 12.58
CA GLN A 153 -2.36 7.77 13.15
C GLN A 153 -2.44 6.26 12.92
N GLU A 154 -2.76 5.52 13.97
CA GLU A 154 -2.98 4.08 13.84
C GLU A 154 -4.25 3.81 13.05
N VAL A 155 -4.19 2.85 12.13
CA VAL A 155 -5.31 2.36 11.33
C VAL A 155 -5.39 0.85 11.51
N VAL A 156 -6.55 0.36 11.93
CA VAL A 156 -6.81 -1.07 12.14
C VAL A 156 -7.72 -1.60 11.04
N VAL A 157 -7.32 -2.73 10.46
CA VAL A 157 -8.11 -3.55 9.53
C VAL A 157 -8.54 -4.82 10.25
N ALA A 158 -9.85 -5.01 10.41
CA ALA A 158 -10.39 -6.26 10.92
C ALA A 158 -10.44 -7.31 9.80
N VAL A 159 -9.88 -8.50 10.04
CA VAL A 159 -9.91 -9.63 9.11
C VAL A 159 -10.85 -10.68 9.67
N ILE A 160 -12.02 -10.79 9.07
CA ILE A 160 -13.05 -11.77 9.45
C ILE A 160 -12.88 -13.01 8.56
N ASP A 161 -12.25 -14.06 9.10
CA ASP A 161 -11.75 -15.20 8.32
C ASP A 161 -11.53 -16.48 9.17
N SER A 162 -10.59 -17.37 8.83
CA SER A 162 -10.28 -18.63 9.55
C SER A 162 -9.41 -18.49 10.79
N GLY A 163 -9.08 -17.26 11.19
CA GLY A 163 -8.04 -16.96 12.18
C GLY A 163 -6.73 -16.59 11.50
N ILE A 164 -5.72 -16.19 12.29
CA ILE A 164 -4.42 -15.74 11.77
C ILE A 164 -3.27 -16.36 12.59
N CYS A 165 -2.18 -16.73 11.91
CA CYS A 165 -0.90 -17.11 12.50
C CYS A 165 -0.15 -15.88 13.04
N PHE A 166 -0.20 -15.66 14.35
CA PHE A 166 0.33 -14.45 14.99
C PHE A 166 1.85 -14.34 15.01
N ASP A 167 2.54 -15.46 14.88
CA ASP A 167 3.98 -15.63 15.03
C ASP A 167 4.65 -15.95 13.69
N HIS A 168 3.91 -15.87 12.58
CA HIS A 168 4.52 -15.83 11.25
C HIS A 168 5.48 -14.62 11.17
N PRO A 169 6.74 -14.77 10.74
CA PRO A 169 7.72 -13.67 10.75
C PRO A 169 7.29 -12.41 9.97
N ASP A 170 6.50 -12.57 8.91
CA ASP A 170 5.90 -11.46 8.16
C ASP A 170 4.68 -10.81 8.85
N LEU A 171 4.10 -11.42 9.87
CA LEU A 171 2.91 -10.91 10.56
C LEU A 171 3.17 -10.50 12.01
N ALA A 172 4.23 -10.98 12.64
CA ALA A 172 4.45 -10.85 14.09
C ALA A 172 4.38 -9.41 14.65
N GLU A 173 4.62 -8.39 13.83
CA GLU A 173 4.62 -6.98 14.24
C GLU A 173 3.35 -6.20 13.83
N VAL A 174 2.41 -6.86 13.14
CA VAL A 174 1.29 -6.19 12.45
C VAL A 174 -0.04 -6.33 13.17
N PHE A 175 -0.09 -6.97 14.33
CA PHE A 175 -1.34 -7.14 15.09
C PHE A 175 -1.69 -5.94 15.94
N TRP A 176 -2.99 -5.62 15.94
CA TRP A 176 -3.59 -4.74 16.93
C TRP A 176 -3.66 -5.48 18.26
N VAL A 177 -3.43 -4.75 19.34
CA VAL A 177 -3.59 -5.25 20.71
C VAL A 177 -4.63 -4.37 21.37
N ASN A 178 -5.67 -4.97 21.94
CA ASN A 178 -6.71 -4.21 22.64
C ASN A 178 -6.08 -3.46 23.82
N PRO A 179 -5.99 -2.11 23.78
CA PRO A 179 -5.33 -1.34 24.83
C PRO A 179 -6.14 -1.29 26.12
N ASP A 180 -7.43 -1.68 26.06
CA ASP A 180 -8.35 -1.68 27.20
C ASP A 180 -8.43 -3.05 27.89
N GLU A 181 -7.66 -4.04 27.44
CA GLU A 181 -7.59 -5.40 27.99
C GLU A 181 -6.25 -5.71 28.69
N ILE A 182 -6.31 -6.53 29.73
CA ILE A 182 -5.18 -7.11 30.45
C ILE A 182 -5.11 -8.59 30.05
N PRO A 183 -4.11 -8.99 29.24
CA PRO A 183 -4.04 -10.35 28.76
C PRO A 183 -3.96 -11.41 29.88
N ASP A 184 -4.71 -12.49 29.71
CA ASP A 184 -4.70 -13.71 30.53
C ASP A 184 -5.07 -13.51 32.02
N ASP A 185 -5.84 -12.47 32.37
CA ASP A 185 -6.33 -12.26 33.74
C ASP A 185 -7.71 -12.89 34.02
N GLY A 186 -8.39 -13.36 32.96
CA GLY A 186 -9.69 -14.03 32.99
C GLY A 186 -10.86 -13.07 33.18
N VAL A 187 -10.71 -11.79 32.86
CA VAL A 187 -11.70 -10.73 33.07
C VAL A 187 -11.87 -9.91 31.79
N ASP A 188 -13.12 -9.76 31.36
CA ASP A 188 -13.54 -8.73 30.40
C ASP A 188 -13.36 -7.34 31.04
N ASN A 189 -12.23 -6.69 30.76
CA ASN A 189 -11.78 -5.46 31.41
C ASN A 189 -12.45 -4.23 30.80
N ASP A 190 -12.69 -4.24 29.49
CA ASP A 190 -13.33 -3.15 28.76
C ASP A 190 -14.87 -3.23 28.79
N GLY A 191 -15.42 -4.37 29.23
CA GLY A 191 -16.86 -4.62 29.37
C GLY A 191 -17.55 -4.86 28.03
N ASN A 192 -16.82 -5.27 27.00
CA ASN A 192 -17.32 -5.48 25.64
C ASN A 192 -18.07 -6.81 25.47
N GLY A 193 -18.02 -7.69 26.48
CA GLY A 193 -18.66 -9.01 26.50
C GLY A 193 -17.75 -10.18 26.12
N TYR A 194 -16.46 -9.92 25.88
CA TYR A 194 -15.46 -10.87 25.44
C TYR A 194 -14.31 -10.87 26.45
N VAL A 195 -13.97 -12.03 26.99
CA VAL A 195 -12.97 -12.13 28.09
C VAL A 195 -11.58 -12.30 27.51
N ASP A 196 -10.63 -11.44 27.91
CA ASP A 196 -9.22 -11.49 27.53
C ASP A 196 -9.00 -11.39 26.00
N ASP A 197 -9.83 -10.66 25.27
CA ASP A 197 -9.81 -10.50 23.80
C ASP A 197 -8.68 -9.58 23.30
N ALA A 198 -7.54 -9.60 23.98
CA ALA A 198 -6.38 -8.75 23.73
C ALA A 198 -5.85 -8.81 22.29
N TRP A 199 -6.08 -9.92 21.57
CA TRP A 199 -5.60 -10.15 20.21
C TRP A 199 -6.74 -10.48 19.22
N GLY A 200 -7.98 -10.16 19.57
CA GLY A 200 -9.18 -10.50 18.82
C GLY A 200 -9.89 -11.76 19.35
N TRP A 201 -10.79 -12.32 18.54
CA TRP A 201 -11.77 -13.30 19.02
C TRP A 201 -12.04 -14.47 18.07
N ASP A 202 -12.15 -15.66 18.64
CA ASP A 202 -12.61 -16.87 17.97
C ASP A 202 -14.11 -17.10 18.20
N PHE A 203 -14.92 -16.80 17.18
CA PHE A 203 -16.37 -17.03 17.19
C PHE A 203 -16.76 -18.47 16.91
N VAL A 204 -15.82 -19.31 16.45
CA VAL A 204 -16.03 -20.75 16.28
C VAL A 204 -15.86 -21.46 17.62
N GLY A 205 -14.74 -21.19 18.30
CA GLY A 205 -14.39 -21.79 19.59
C GLY A 205 -15.01 -21.09 20.80
N GLY A 206 -15.40 -19.82 20.67
CA GLY A 206 -15.95 -19.00 21.75
C GLY A 206 -14.90 -18.57 22.78
N HIS A 207 -13.68 -18.22 22.32
CA HIS A 207 -12.55 -17.84 23.18
C HIS A 207 -11.62 -16.82 22.50
N ASN A 208 -10.66 -16.29 23.25
CA ASN A 208 -9.74 -15.23 22.84
C ASN A 208 -8.52 -15.68 22.00
N ALA A 209 -8.64 -16.79 21.27
CA ALA A 209 -7.51 -17.36 20.52
C ALA A 209 -7.91 -17.63 19.06
N PRO A 210 -7.99 -16.59 18.20
CA PRO A 210 -8.37 -16.74 16.80
C PRO A 210 -7.18 -17.21 15.94
N TRP A 211 -6.60 -18.35 16.34
CA TRP A 211 -5.52 -19.00 15.63
C TRP A 211 -6.01 -19.62 14.32
N ASP A 212 -5.19 -19.57 13.27
CA ASP A 212 -5.56 -20.11 11.97
C ASP A 212 -5.36 -21.63 11.87
N GLU A 213 -6.46 -22.36 11.73
CA GLU A 213 -6.46 -23.82 11.55
C GLU A 213 -6.79 -24.23 10.10
N ASN A 214 -6.86 -23.28 9.16
CA ASN A 214 -7.23 -23.54 7.76
C ASN A 214 -6.21 -23.01 6.74
N LYS A 215 -5.50 -21.91 7.05
CA LYS A 215 -4.56 -21.10 6.22
C LYS A 215 -5.13 -19.86 5.56
N HIS A 216 -6.44 -19.84 5.31
CA HIS A 216 -7.07 -18.82 4.49
C HIS A 216 -6.92 -17.42 5.10
N GLY A 217 -7.19 -17.27 6.40
CA GLY A 217 -7.08 -15.99 7.10
C GLY A 217 -5.65 -15.48 7.22
N SER A 218 -4.67 -16.34 7.47
CA SER A 218 -3.25 -15.94 7.44
C SER A 218 -2.83 -15.47 6.06
N HIS A 219 -3.29 -16.13 5.00
CA HIS A 219 -3.00 -15.72 3.63
C HIS A 219 -3.59 -14.34 3.33
N VAL A 220 -4.85 -14.13 3.69
CA VAL A 220 -5.56 -12.84 3.57
C VAL A 220 -4.83 -11.74 4.34
N ALA A 221 -4.43 -11.98 5.60
CA ALA A 221 -3.73 -11.01 6.43
C ALA A 221 -2.39 -10.57 5.83
N GLY A 222 -1.62 -11.52 5.26
CA GLY A 222 -0.37 -11.21 4.59
C GLY A 222 -0.54 -10.31 3.35
N VAL A 223 -1.62 -10.50 2.58
CA VAL A 223 -1.93 -9.63 1.43
C VAL A 223 -2.23 -8.21 1.91
N VAL A 224 -2.99 -8.05 3.00
CA VAL A 224 -3.28 -6.72 3.54
C VAL A 224 -2.01 -6.04 4.05
N ALA A 225 -1.28 -6.70 4.95
CA ALA A 225 -0.35 -6.01 5.84
C ALA A 225 0.94 -6.77 6.21
N ALA A 226 1.38 -7.79 5.45
CA ALA A 226 2.69 -8.40 5.72
C ALA A 226 3.79 -7.32 5.86
N ALA A 227 4.63 -7.45 6.88
CA ALA A 227 5.58 -6.43 7.28
C ALA A 227 6.59 -6.15 6.16
N ARG A 228 6.66 -4.88 5.75
CA ARG A 228 7.54 -4.43 4.67
C ARG A 228 8.96 -4.19 5.15
N ASN A 229 9.96 -4.64 4.38
CA ASN A 229 11.38 -4.49 4.67
C ASN A 229 11.83 -5.14 5.99
N ASN A 230 11.20 -6.25 6.38
CA ASN A 230 11.58 -7.01 7.58
C ASN A 230 12.63 -8.10 7.26
N ALA A 231 13.08 -8.19 6.01
CA ALA A 231 14.00 -9.20 5.46
C ALA A 231 13.46 -10.63 5.41
N ASN A 232 12.14 -10.80 5.55
CA ASN A 232 11.44 -12.08 5.44
C ASN A 232 10.47 -12.03 4.25
N GLY A 233 9.93 -13.20 3.92
CA GLY A 233 9.02 -13.50 2.80
C GLY A 233 8.55 -12.34 1.93
N VAL A 234 7.32 -11.91 2.19
CA VAL A 234 6.50 -11.02 1.35
C VAL A 234 6.17 -9.71 2.08
N CYS A 235 5.60 -8.73 1.37
CA CYS A 235 5.02 -7.54 1.98
C CYS A 235 3.54 -7.37 1.61
N GLY A 236 2.76 -6.73 2.47
CA GLY A 236 1.37 -6.39 2.22
C GLY A 236 1.20 -5.13 1.38
N VAL A 237 -0.02 -4.89 0.93
CA VAL A 237 -0.42 -3.66 0.21
C VAL A 237 -0.10 -2.41 1.03
N VAL A 238 -0.28 -2.46 2.35
CA VAL A 238 -0.06 -1.32 3.24
C VAL A 238 0.90 -1.69 4.38
N SER A 239 1.72 -0.73 4.80
CA SER A 239 2.62 -0.86 5.95
C SER A 239 2.15 0.02 7.11
N LYS A 240 2.61 -0.24 8.34
CA LYS A 240 2.28 0.52 9.56
C LYS A 240 0.80 0.51 9.97
N VAL A 241 -0.03 -0.33 9.36
CA VAL A 241 -1.38 -0.62 9.84
C VAL A 241 -1.36 -1.78 10.82
N LYS A 242 -2.45 -1.95 11.55
CA LYS A 242 -2.67 -3.06 12.47
C LYS A 242 -3.79 -3.97 11.99
N ILE A 243 -3.69 -5.27 12.27
CA ILE A 243 -4.67 -6.29 11.93
C ILE A 243 -5.39 -6.72 13.20
N LEU A 244 -6.73 -6.75 13.15
CA LEU A 244 -7.59 -7.36 14.16
C LEU A 244 -8.13 -8.71 13.63
N PRO A 245 -7.63 -9.85 14.13
CA PRO A 245 -8.10 -11.18 13.70
C PRO A 245 -9.45 -11.55 14.32
N LEU A 246 -10.41 -11.95 13.48
CA LEU A 246 -11.72 -12.44 13.91
C LEU A 246 -12.01 -13.77 13.22
N ARG A 247 -11.93 -14.88 13.97
CA ARG A 247 -12.10 -16.21 13.42
C ARG A 247 -13.58 -16.60 13.37
N ILE A 248 -14.09 -16.91 12.18
CA ILE A 248 -15.44 -17.40 11.91
C ILE A 248 -15.47 -18.69 11.06
N LEU A 249 -14.33 -19.09 10.47
CA LEU A 249 -14.20 -20.36 9.74
C LEU A 249 -13.52 -21.42 10.62
N ASP A 250 -14.03 -22.65 10.52
CA ASP A 250 -13.40 -23.82 11.13
C ASP A 250 -12.20 -24.34 10.30
N SER A 251 -11.59 -25.45 10.73
CA SER A 251 -10.45 -26.07 10.02
C SER A 251 -10.78 -26.54 8.60
N HIS A 252 -12.07 -26.69 8.25
CA HIS A 252 -12.52 -27.07 6.91
C HIS A 252 -12.82 -25.84 6.04
N GLY A 253 -12.64 -24.62 6.56
CA GLY A 253 -12.94 -23.38 5.84
C GLY A 253 -14.44 -23.11 5.73
N VAL A 254 -15.26 -23.72 6.59
CA VAL A 254 -16.71 -23.54 6.57
C VAL A 254 -17.10 -22.46 7.57
N VAL A 255 -17.87 -21.47 7.10
CA VAL A 255 -18.55 -20.52 7.99
C VAL A 255 -19.53 -21.32 8.83
N THR A 256 -19.28 -21.35 10.14
CA THR A 256 -20.05 -22.21 11.05
C THR A 256 -21.52 -21.77 11.12
N THR A 257 -21.78 -20.46 11.12
CA THR A 257 -23.14 -19.87 11.10
C THR A 257 -23.18 -18.40 10.66
N VAL A 258 -24.36 -17.93 10.26
CA VAL A 258 -24.67 -16.49 10.07
C VAL A 258 -24.52 -15.69 11.37
N ASP A 259 -24.71 -16.32 12.53
CA ASP A 259 -24.57 -15.64 13.82
C ASP A 259 -23.10 -15.32 14.15
N ALA A 260 -22.15 -16.19 13.81
CA ALA A 260 -20.72 -15.93 13.98
C ALA A 260 -20.29 -14.71 13.14
N MET A 261 -20.73 -14.66 11.88
CA MET A 261 -20.48 -13.50 11.00
C MET A 261 -21.08 -12.21 11.56
N ALA A 262 -22.35 -12.22 11.97
CA ALA A 262 -23.01 -11.05 12.54
C ALA A 262 -22.36 -10.61 13.87
N SER A 263 -21.90 -11.56 14.68
CA SER A 263 -21.21 -11.29 15.94
C SER A 263 -19.83 -10.68 15.71
N ALA A 264 -19.08 -11.12 14.70
CA ALA A 264 -17.80 -10.52 14.33
C ALA A 264 -17.95 -9.07 13.86
N PHE A 265 -18.97 -8.78 13.03
CA PHE A 265 -19.30 -7.40 12.67
C PHE A 265 -19.75 -6.58 13.88
N GLY A 266 -20.59 -7.14 14.75
CA GLY A 266 -21.04 -6.50 15.98
C GLY A 266 -19.89 -6.14 16.93
N TYR A 267 -18.95 -7.06 17.11
CA TYR A 267 -17.73 -6.85 17.90
C TYR A 267 -16.87 -5.71 17.33
N THR A 268 -16.67 -5.71 16.01
CA THR A 268 -15.93 -4.64 15.32
C THR A 268 -16.58 -3.27 15.57
N LYS A 269 -17.92 -3.21 15.54
CA LYS A 269 -18.67 -1.99 15.87
C LYS A 269 -18.44 -1.56 17.32
N ILE A 270 -18.52 -2.48 18.27
CA ILE A 270 -18.36 -2.18 19.70
C ILE A 270 -17.00 -1.52 19.95
N LEU A 271 -15.92 -2.10 19.41
CA LEU A 271 -14.58 -1.53 19.53
C LEU A 271 -14.49 -0.15 18.87
N LYS A 272 -15.07 0.02 17.67
CA LYS A 272 -15.09 1.32 17.00
C LYS A 272 -15.83 2.39 17.79
N ASP A 273 -17.01 2.07 18.31
CA ASP A 273 -17.82 2.99 19.12
C ASP A 273 -17.14 3.32 20.46
N ALA A 274 -16.27 2.42 20.96
CA ALA A 274 -15.39 2.66 22.11
C ALA A 274 -14.19 3.56 21.79
N GLY A 275 -14.01 3.96 20.52
CA GLY A 275 -12.96 4.86 20.07
C GLY A 275 -11.72 4.16 19.51
N GLN A 276 -11.74 2.84 19.35
CA GLN A 276 -10.64 2.10 18.75
C GLN A 276 -10.51 2.43 17.24
N PRO A 277 -9.29 2.48 16.68
CA PRO A 277 -9.04 3.01 15.34
C PRO A 277 -9.34 2.00 14.22
N ILE A 278 -10.46 1.29 14.31
CA ILE A 278 -10.90 0.33 13.28
C ILE A 278 -11.65 1.09 12.19
N TRP A 279 -11.26 0.89 10.93
CA TRP A 279 -11.82 1.63 9.80
C TRP A 279 -12.25 0.74 8.65
N ILE A 280 -11.63 -0.44 8.52
CA ILE A 280 -11.85 -1.35 7.40
C ILE A 280 -12.08 -2.75 7.94
N VAL A 281 -13.01 -3.47 7.33
CA VAL A 281 -13.20 -4.91 7.48
C VAL A 281 -12.90 -5.57 6.14
N ASN A 282 -12.00 -6.55 6.13
CA ASN A 282 -11.91 -7.52 5.05
C ASN A 282 -12.77 -8.74 5.38
N CYS A 283 -13.68 -9.10 4.49
CA CYS A 283 -14.56 -10.26 4.61
C CYS A 283 -14.45 -11.10 3.34
N SER A 284 -13.47 -12.01 3.32
CA SER A 284 -13.19 -12.90 2.20
C SER A 284 -13.98 -14.22 2.27
N VAL A 285 -15.21 -14.15 2.77
CA VAL A 285 -16.14 -15.27 2.92
C VAL A 285 -17.46 -14.92 2.26
N GLY A 286 -18.19 -15.93 1.78
CA GLY A 286 -19.50 -15.69 1.20
C GLY A 286 -20.38 -16.93 1.07
N GLY A 287 -21.64 -16.72 0.73
CA GLY A 287 -22.58 -17.79 0.44
C GLY A 287 -23.88 -17.31 -0.19
N PRO A 288 -24.71 -18.24 -0.69
CA PRO A 288 -25.85 -17.91 -1.56
C PRO A 288 -27.08 -17.37 -0.82
N ASN A 289 -27.11 -17.45 0.52
CA ASN A 289 -28.31 -17.16 1.31
C ASN A 289 -28.27 -15.75 1.90
N GLU A 290 -29.24 -14.92 1.53
CA GLU A 290 -29.47 -13.62 2.14
C GLU A 290 -29.84 -13.77 3.63
N SER A 291 -29.36 -12.84 4.46
CA SER A 291 -29.69 -12.76 5.87
C SER A 291 -29.93 -11.32 6.32
N SER A 292 -31.14 -11.04 6.81
CA SER A 292 -31.44 -9.74 7.43
C SER A 292 -30.55 -9.45 8.65
N THR A 293 -30.09 -10.48 9.36
CA THR A 293 -29.19 -10.32 10.50
C THR A 293 -27.81 -9.84 10.06
N ALA A 294 -27.25 -10.45 9.01
CA ALA A 294 -25.96 -10.03 8.47
C ALA A 294 -26.06 -8.64 7.81
N TYR A 295 -27.15 -8.37 7.08
CA TYR A 295 -27.43 -7.04 6.54
C TYR A 295 -27.43 -5.96 7.63
N LEU A 296 -28.19 -6.16 8.71
CA LEU A 296 -28.25 -5.19 9.81
C LEU A 296 -26.90 -5.02 10.51
N ALA A 297 -26.11 -6.08 10.65
CA ALA A 297 -24.79 -5.99 11.25
C ALA A 297 -23.83 -5.15 10.39
N ILE A 298 -23.84 -5.32 9.06
CA ILE A 298 -23.01 -4.53 8.14
C ILE A 298 -23.53 -3.08 8.02
N GLN A 299 -24.84 -2.87 8.05
CA GLN A 299 -25.43 -1.54 8.10
C GLN A 299 -24.98 -0.79 9.36
N ALA A 300 -24.92 -1.46 10.51
CA ALA A 300 -24.43 -0.85 11.75
C ALA A 300 -22.94 -0.45 11.67
N LEU A 301 -22.13 -1.16 10.87
CA LEU A 301 -20.76 -0.75 10.55
C LEU A 301 -20.73 0.53 9.71
N ALA A 302 -21.65 0.68 8.76
CA ALA A 302 -21.78 1.90 7.96
C ALA A 302 -22.04 3.12 8.84
N GLU A 303 -22.91 2.97 9.84
CA GLU A 303 -23.24 4.03 10.82
C GLU A 303 -22.04 4.45 11.68
N SER A 304 -21.09 3.53 11.92
CA SER A 304 -19.84 3.80 12.65
C SER A 304 -18.68 4.21 11.71
N GLY A 305 -18.95 4.41 10.42
CA GLY A 305 -17.94 4.78 9.44
C GLY A 305 -16.87 3.71 9.25
N ILE A 306 -17.30 2.45 9.08
CA ILE A 306 -16.44 1.31 8.72
C ILE A 306 -16.77 0.83 7.30
N LEU A 307 -15.74 0.72 6.48
CA LEU A 307 -15.80 0.16 5.12
C LEU A 307 -15.67 -1.37 5.18
N VAL A 308 -16.43 -2.09 4.37
CA VAL A 308 -16.38 -3.56 4.26
C VAL A 308 -15.98 -3.97 2.85
N CYS A 309 -14.81 -4.58 2.70
CA CYS A 309 -14.39 -5.20 1.45
C CYS A 309 -14.86 -6.67 1.46
N ALA A 310 -15.66 -7.06 0.47
CA ALA A 310 -16.27 -8.39 0.38
C ALA A 310 -15.91 -9.10 -0.92
N ALA A 311 -15.50 -10.35 -0.84
CA ALA A 311 -15.20 -11.17 -2.02
C ALA A 311 -16.47 -11.49 -2.82
N ALA A 312 -16.42 -11.35 -4.15
CA ALA A 312 -17.60 -11.51 -5.01
C ALA A 312 -18.08 -12.97 -5.15
N GLY A 313 -17.20 -13.97 -4.97
CA GLY A 313 -17.49 -15.40 -5.13
C GLY A 313 -16.66 -16.07 -6.23
N ASN A 314 -16.56 -17.41 -6.18
CA ASN A 314 -15.57 -18.20 -6.94
C ASN A 314 -16.17 -19.33 -7.81
N ASP A 315 -17.46 -19.27 -8.12
CA ASP A 315 -18.10 -20.25 -9.02
C ASP A 315 -18.05 -19.77 -10.47
N PRO A 316 -17.65 -20.64 -11.41
CA PRO A 316 -17.54 -20.26 -12.80
C PRO A 316 -18.91 -19.88 -13.38
N ALA A 317 -18.90 -18.85 -14.22
CA ALA A 317 -20.09 -18.41 -14.94
C ALA A 317 -21.28 -17.94 -14.06
N THR A 318 -21.00 -17.33 -12.90
CA THR A 318 -22.02 -16.85 -11.95
C THR A 318 -22.19 -15.33 -11.92
N ASP A 319 -23.43 -14.88 -12.02
CA ASP A 319 -23.86 -13.46 -12.00
C ASP A 319 -24.57 -13.14 -10.67
N ASN A 320 -24.02 -12.20 -9.90
CA ASN A 320 -24.54 -11.79 -8.60
C ASN A 320 -25.77 -10.89 -8.70
N ASP A 321 -26.04 -10.27 -9.86
CA ASP A 321 -27.27 -9.50 -10.09
C ASP A 321 -28.49 -10.42 -10.27
N ASN A 322 -28.28 -11.71 -10.48
CA ASN A 322 -29.34 -12.70 -10.51
C ASN A 322 -29.61 -13.24 -9.08
N PRO A 323 -30.81 -13.03 -8.51
CA PRO A 323 -31.13 -13.44 -7.14
C PRO A 323 -30.97 -14.93 -6.83
N SER A 324 -30.95 -15.81 -7.84
CA SER A 324 -30.72 -17.26 -7.62
C SER A 324 -29.24 -17.62 -7.45
N THR A 325 -28.34 -16.68 -7.72
CA THR A 325 -26.89 -16.86 -7.77
C THR A 325 -26.12 -15.76 -7.03
N SER A 326 -26.83 -14.86 -6.35
CA SER A 326 -26.22 -13.81 -5.52
C SER A 326 -25.31 -14.40 -4.44
N ASN A 327 -24.24 -13.69 -4.14
CA ASN A 327 -23.28 -14.06 -3.10
C ASN A 327 -23.29 -13.00 -1.99
N TYR A 328 -23.59 -13.40 -0.77
CA TYR A 328 -23.61 -12.53 0.39
C TYR A 328 -22.36 -12.75 1.25
N PRO A 329 -21.71 -11.68 1.74
CA PRO A 329 -22.24 -10.33 1.87
C PRO A 329 -22.05 -9.40 0.66
N SER A 330 -21.30 -9.79 -0.38
CA SER A 330 -20.97 -8.90 -1.51
C SER A 330 -22.19 -8.32 -2.24
N SER A 331 -23.30 -9.05 -2.32
CA SER A 331 -24.51 -8.61 -3.02
C SER A 331 -25.46 -7.77 -2.15
N TYR A 332 -25.13 -7.44 -0.90
CA TYR A 332 -25.94 -6.49 -0.13
C TYR A 332 -25.80 -5.07 -0.69
N THR A 333 -26.92 -4.38 -0.88
CA THR A 333 -26.94 -2.98 -1.33
C THR A 333 -26.72 -2.05 -0.14
N LEU A 334 -25.48 -1.99 0.35
CA LEU A 334 -25.04 -1.07 1.41
C LEU A 334 -23.87 -0.23 0.90
N ASP A 335 -23.94 1.08 1.11
CA ASP A 335 -22.98 2.03 0.53
C ASP A 335 -21.55 1.82 1.04
N ASN A 336 -21.38 1.24 2.23
CA ASN A 336 -20.08 0.93 2.82
C ASN A 336 -19.48 -0.41 2.38
N ILE A 337 -20.12 -1.18 1.49
CA ILE A 337 -19.53 -2.40 0.93
C ILE A 337 -18.78 -2.09 -0.35
N ILE A 338 -17.58 -2.66 -0.51
CA ILE A 338 -16.93 -2.80 -1.81
C ILE A 338 -16.89 -4.27 -2.17
N ALA A 339 -17.64 -4.67 -3.21
CA ALA A 339 -17.70 -6.03 -3.71
C ALA A 339 -16.61 -6.27 -4.76
N VAL A 340 -15.74 -7.25 -4.52
CA VAL A 340 -14.45 -7.40 -5.22
C VAL A 340 -14.39 -8.69 -6.04
N ALA A 341 -14.32 -8.53 -7.36
CA ALA A 341 -14.00 -9.60 -8.32
C ALA A 341 -12.49 -9.83 -8.43
N ALA A 342 -12.08 -10.87 -9.16
CA ALA A 342 -10.68 -11.22 -9.38
C ALA A 342 -10.23 -11.00 -10.84
N SER A 343 -9.01 -10.49 -11.02
CA SER A 343 -8.26 -10.46 -12.28
C SER A 343 -6.99 -11.33 -12.22
N ASP A 344 -6.47 -11.70 -13.39
CA ASP A 344 -5.19 -12.41 -13.55
C ASP A 344 -4.03 -11.48 -13.90
N SER A 345 -2.82 -12.05 -13.97
CA SER A 345 -1.57 -11.32 -14.25
C SER A 345 -1.46 -10.72 -15.65
N ARG A 346 -2.54 -10.77 -16.45
CA ARG A 346 -2.62 -10.23 -17.82
C ARG A 346 -3.82 -9.29 -17.99
N ASP A 347 -4.36 -8.76 -16.89
CA ASP A 347 -5.58 -7.94 -16.86
C ASP A 347 -6.79 -8.60 -17.53
N GLN A 348 -6.88 -9.92 -17.40
CA GLN A 348 -8.07 -10.67 -17.76
C GLN A 348 -8.91 -10.94 -16.52
N PHE A 349 -10.21 -10.85 -16.68
CA PHE A 349 -11.14 -11.26 -15.64
C PHE A 349 -10.97 -12.75 -15.33
N ALA A 350 -10.84 -13.11 -14.06
CA ALA A 350 -10.58 -14.48 -13.65
C ALA A 350 -11.78 -15.40 -14.00
N PRO A 351 -11.56 -16.58 -14.60
CA PRO A 351 -12.66 -17.45 -15.06
C PRO A 351 -13.63 -17.90 -13.97
N PHE A 352 -13.14 -18.04 -12.73
CA PHE A 352 -13.92 -18.43 -11.55
C PHE A 352 -14.67 -17.27 -10.89
N SER A 353 -14.30 -16.01 -11.18
CA SER A 353 -14.86 -14.87 -10.45
C SER A 353 -16.34 -14.68 -10.80
N HIS A 354 -17.16 -14.43 -9.77
CA HIS A 354 -18.51 -13.90 -9.95
C HIS A 354 -18.43 -12.46 -10.48
N TRP A 355 -19.46 -12.01 -11.19
CA TRP A 355 -19.61 -10.63 -11.70
C TRP A 355 -21.01 -10.08 -11.39
N GLY A 356 -21.26 -8.81 -11.67
CA GLY A 356 -22.56 -8.18 -11.50
C GLY A 356 -22.43 -6.69 -11.82
N ALA A 357 -23.23 -6.18 -12.76
CA ALA A 357 -23.18 -4.78 -13.17
C ALA A 357 -23.64 -3.83 -12.06
N ALA A 358 -24.49 -4.30 -11.15
CA ALA A 358 -24.97 -3.51 -10.00
C ALA A 358 -24.43 -4.01 -8.65
N SER A 359 -24.07 -5.29 -8.54
CA SER A 359 -23.71 -5.95 -7.27
C SER A 359 -22.21 -6.21 -7.08
N VAL A 360 -21.37 -5.98 -8.09
CA VAL A 360 -19.91 -6.14 -8.00
C VAL A 360 -19.23 -4.87 -8.48
N ASP A 361 -18.39 -4.26 -7.65
CA ASP A 361 -17.90 -2.90 -7.88
C ASP A 361 -16.69 -2.86 -8.81
N LEU A 362 -15.63 -3.60 -8.49
CA LEU A 362 -14.38 -3.64 -9.25
C LEU A 362 -13.73 -5.04 -9.19
N ALA A 363 -12.67 -5.23 -9.97
CA ALA A 363 -11.75 -6.36 -9.82
C ALA A 363 -10.47 -5.96 -9.07
N ALA A 364 -9.76 -6.93 -8.51
CA ALA A 364 -8.37 -6.77 -8.07
C ALA A 364 -7.59 -8.08 -8.37
N PRO A 365 -6.24 -8.05 -8.38
CA PRO A 365 -5.45 -9.25 -8.61
C PRO A 365 -5.84 -10.39 -7.66
N GLY A 366 -6.21 -11.54 -8.23
CA GLY A 366 -6.74 -12.67 -7.45
C GLY A 366 -6.37 -14.05 -8.00
N VAL A 367 -5.41 -14.14 -8.91
CA VAL A 367 -4.92 -15.42 -9.47
C VAL A 367 -3.44 -15.57 -9.12
N ASP A 368 -3.04 -16.72 -8.59
CA ASP A 368 -1.65 -16.98 -8.17
C ASP A 368 -1.10 -15.86 -7.27
N ILE A 369 -1.82 -15.54 -6.19
CA ILE A 369 -1.39 -14.53 -5.22
C ILE A 369 -0.56 -15.22 -4.13
N LEU A 370 0.70 -14.82 -3.96
CA LEU A 370 1.60 -15.35 -2.93
C LEU A 370 1.38 -14.66 -1.59
N SER A 371 1.15 -15.42 -0.52
CA SER A 371 1.08 -14.87 0.83
C SER A 371 1.40 -15.91 1.93
N THR A 372 1.33 -15.47 3.18
CA THR A 372 1.69 -16.17 4.41
C THR A 372 0.73 -17.31 4.78
N VAL A 373 1.24 -18.42 5.31
CA VAL A 373 0.42 -19.56 5.76
C VAL A 373 0.86 -20.08 7.15
N PRO A 374 -0.03 -20.76 7.92
CA PRO A 374 0.21 -21.14 9.31
C PRO A 374 0.87 -22.51 9.48
N TYR A 375 1.31 -23.17 8.41
CA TYR A 375 1.85 -24.53 8.45
C TYR A 375 3.28 -24.59 7.93
N ARG A 376 3.95 -25.70 8.22
CA ARG A 376 5.27 -26.01 7.66
C ARG A 376 5.27 -27.21 6.78
N ILE A 377 6.16 -27.18 5.79
CA ILE A 377 6.42 -28.37 4.99
C ILE A 377 7.45 -29.21 5.75
N PHE A 378 7.00 -30.34 6.32
CA PHE A 378 7.88 -31.30 6.98
C PHE A 378 8.63 -32.15 5.95
N PHE A 379 7.92 -32.56 4.90
CA PHE A 379 8.44 -33.41 3.84
C PHE A 379 7.70 -33.08 2.55
N GLU A 380 8.42 -33.11 1.43
CA GLU A 380 7.84 -33.06 0.09
C GLU A 380 8.60 -33.99 -0.86
N ASP A 381 7.87 -34.59 -1.80
CA ASP A 381 8.42 -35.36 -2.91
C ASP A 381 7.61 -35.07 -4.17
N ASP A 382 8.28 -34.52 -5.18
CA ASP A 382 7.72 -34.23 -6.50
C ASP A 382 7.73 -35.46 -7.43
N PHE A 383 8.25 -36.61 -6.97
CA PHE A 383 8.36 -37.87 -7.71
C PHE A 383 9.04 -37.83 -9.09
N GLU A 384 9.60 -36.68 -9.49
CA GLU A 384 10.22 -36.51 -10.80
C GLU A 384 11.44 -37.43 -10.99
N CYS A 385 11.62 -37.98 -12.19
CA CYS A 385 12.70 -38.91 -12.51
C CYS A 385 14.03 -38.18 -12.70
N GLU A 386 14.56 -37.60 -11.63
CA GLU A 386 15.90 -37.08 -11.64
C GLU A 386 16.91 -38.21 -11.85
N GLN A 387 17.98 -37.93 -12.61
CA GLN A 387 18.99 -38.93 -12.91
C GLN A 387 19.67 -39.45 -11.64
N GLY A 388 19.31 -40.66 -11.21
CA GLY A 388 19.84 -41.30 -10.01
C GLY A 388 18.97 -41.13 -8.76
N LYS A 389 17.73 -40.62 -8.88
CA LYS A 389 16.75 -40.62 -7.77
C LYS A 389 16.50 -42.06 -7.31
N VAL A 390 16.63 -42.27 -6.00
CA VAL A 390 16.33 -43.54 -5.33
C VAL A 390 15.27 -43.23 -4.29
N LEU A 391 14.18 -43.99 -4.29
CA LEU A 391 13.05 -43.84 -3.36
C LEU A 391 13.40 -44.29 -1.93
N THR A 392 14.47 -43.74 -1.34
CA THR A 392 14.92 -44.13 0.01
C THR A 392 14.00 -43.69 1.13
N ASP A 393 13.19 -42.66 0.86
CA ASP A 393 12.20 -42.13 1.81
C ASP A 393 10.89 -42.93 1.80
N TRP A 394 10.78 -43.94 0.93
CA TRP A 394 9.58 -44.75 0.74
C TRP A 394 9.84 -46.22 0.99
N TRP A 395 8.96 -46.84 1.77
CA TRP A 395 8.98 -48.26 2.07
C TRP A 395 7.76 -48.93 1.49
N VAL A 396 8.01 -49.94 0.67
CA VAL A 396 6.96 -50.70 -0.01
C VAL A 396 6.74 -52.02 0.73
N SER A 397 5.48 -52.31 1.10
CA SER A 397 5.12 -53.50 1.86
C SER A 397 3.78 -54.10 1.41
N GLY A 398 3.47 -55.33 1.85
CA GLY A 398 2.23 -56.03 1.51
C GLY A 398 2.35 -57.07 0.37
N THR A 399 1.20 -57.47 -0.18
CA THR A 399 1.04 -58.44 -1.27
C THR A 399 0.87 -57.72 -2.60
N ASN A 400 1.60 -58.17 -3.64
CA ASN A 400 1.67 -57.52 -4.96
C ASN A 400 2.12 -56.04 -4.91
N ALA A 401 2.93 -55.69 -3.92
CA ALA A 401 3.41 -54.32 -3.73
C ALA A 401 4.50 -53.96 -4.75
N TRP A 402 4.10 -53.38 -5.88
CA TRP A 402 4.98 -53.05 -7.01
C TRP A 402 5.23 -51.56 -7.18
N TRP A 403 4.87 -50.76 -6.17
CA TRP A 403 5.06 -49.33 -6.14
C TRP A 403 6.44 -48.87 -6.67
N GLY A 404 6.44 -47.90 -7.56
CA GLY A 404 7.64 -47.33 -8.16
C GLY A 404 7.35 -46.16 -9.08
N LEU A 405 8.40 -45.46 -9.51
CA LEU A 405 8.27 -44.34 -10.43
C LEU A 405 7.91 -44.80 -11.85
N GLU A 406 6.96 -44.12 -12.46
CA GLU A 406 6.53 -44.30 -13.84
C GLU A 406 6.70 -42.99 -14.63
N GLU A 407 7.49 -43.04 -15.70
CA GLU A 407 7.65 -41.93 -16.64
C GLU A 407 6.46 -41.88 -17.59
N LEU A 408 5.72 -40.77 -17.54
CA LEU A 408 4.58 -40.51 -18.38
C LEU A 408 5.01 -39.97 -19.75
N SER A 409 4.06 -39.92 -20.69
CA SER A 409 4.35 -39.54 -22.08
C SER A 409 4.79 -38.08 -22.28
N ASP A 410 4.54 -37.22 -21.29
CA ASP A 410 4.97 -35.82 -21.23
C ASP A 410 6.39 -35.65 -20.65
N GLY A 411 7.00 -36.74 -20.16
CA GLY A 411 8.34 -36.77 -19.58
C GLY A 411 8.39 -36.55 -18.06
N ASN A 412 7.23 -36.32 -17.42
CA ASN A 412 7.13 -36.24 -15.96
C ASN A 412 7.08 -37.63 -15.34
N CYS A 413 7.46 -37.75 -14.07
CA CYS A 413 7.37 -39.02 -13.35
C CYS A 413 6.47 -38.98 -12.14
N TRP A 414 5.62 -40.01 -12.05
CA TRP A 414 4.64 -40.15 -10.99
C TRP A 414 4.94 -41.43 -10.22
N MET A 415 4.65 -41.44 -8.93
CA MET A 415 4.65 -42.68 -8.15
C MET A 415 3.43 -43.51 -8.55
N SER A 416 3.64 -44.75 -9.00
CA SER A 416 2.60 -45.67 -9.48
C SER A 416 2.60 -46.96 -8.66
N ASP A 417 1.43 -47.51 -8.34
CA ASP A 417 1.34 -48.82 -7.66
C ASP A 417 1.70 -49.99 -8.59
N SER A 418 1.51 -49.78 -9.90
CA SER A 418 1.72 -50.77 -10.95
C SER A 418 2.49 -50.19 -12.14
N PRO A 419 3.76 -49.78 -11.96
CA PRO A 419 4.52 -49.15 -13.03
C PRO A 419 4.64 -50.06 -14.26
N SER A 420 4.39 -49.50 -15.45
CA SER A 420 4.46 -50.20 -16.75
C SER A 420 3.39 -51.29 -16.99
N GLY A 421 2.24 -51.23 -16.32
CA GLY A 421 1.13 -52.13 -16.59
C GLY A 421 -0.06 -51.99 -15.65
N TYR A 422 -0.92 -53.01 -15.64
CA TYR A 422 -2.09 -53.02 -14.76
C TYR A 422 -1.76 -53.58 -13.38
N TYR A 423 -2.45 -53.09 -12.35
CA TYR A 423 -2.35 -53.63 -11.00
C TYR A 423 -2.74 -55.10 -10.95
N ALA A 424 -2.09 -55.85 -10.06
CA ALA A 424 -2.42 -57.26 -9.85
C ALA A 424 -3.79 -57.42 -9.16
N PRO A 425 -4.51 -58.52 -9.39
CA PRO A 425 -5.72 -58.82 -8.65
C PRO A 425 -5.37 -59.30 -7.24
N TYR A 426 -6.25 -59.06 -6.27
CA TYR A 426 -6.03 -59.38 -4.84
C TYR A 426 -4.78 -58.66 -4.27
N THR A 427 -4.56 -57.42 -4.68
CA THR A 427 -3.49 -56.57 -4.15
C THR A 427 -3.91 -56.03 -2.79
N ASP A 428 -2.94 -56.02 -1.87
CA ASP A 428 -3.07 -55.52 -0.50
C ASP A 428 -1.69 -54.95 -0.16
N SER A 429 -1.44 -53.71 -0.60
CA SER A 429 -0.11 -53.11 -0.64
C SER A 429 -0.06 -51.75 0.01
N PHE A 430 1.10 -51.40 0.55
CA PHE A 430 1.33 -50.17 1.29
C PHE A 430 2.57 -49.48 0.74
N LEU A 431 2.47 -48.16 0.58
CA LEU A 431 3.58 -47.26 0.34
C LEU A 431 3.71 -46.34 1.55
N GLU A 432 4.69 -46.60 2.40
CA GLU A 432 4.89 -45.93 3.69
C GLU A 432 6.03 -44.91 3.62
N LEU A 433 5.83 -43.73 4.21
CA LEU A 433 6.89 -42.73 4.38
C LEU A 433 7.85 -43.15 5.51
N VAL A 434 9.15 -43.21 5.22
CA VAL A 434 10.19 -43.81 6.08
C VAL A 434 10.85 -42.86 7.06
N PRO A 435 10.93 -41.52 6.87
CA PRO A 435 11.03 -40.66 8.04
C PRO A 435 9.67 -40.65 8.76
N THR A 436 9.69 -41.00 10.05
CA THR A 436 8.56 -40.68 10.92
C THR A 436 8.43 -39.15 10.99
N ILE A 437 7.21 -38.66 10.78
CA ILE A 437 6.86 -37.25 10.88
C ILE A 437 7.00 -36.84 12.34
N THR A 438 7.80 -35.82 12.65
CA THR A 438 8.01 -35.34 14.02
C THR A 438 7.59 -33.89 14.17
N PHE A 439 6.87 -33.56 15.24
CA PHE A 439 6.28 -32.24 15.43
C PHE A 439 6.13 -31.88 16.92
N PRO A 440 6.02 -30.58 17.27
CA PRO A 440 5.71 -30.14 18.62
C PRO A 440 4.40 -30.74 19.17
N LEU A 441 4.29 -30.89 20.49
CA LEU A 441 3.05 -31.34 21.12
C LEU A 441 1.92 -30.34 20.82
N GLY A 442 0.76 -30.87 20.43
CA GLY A 442 -0.41 -30.06 20.09
C GLY A 442 -0.48 -29.62 18.63
N SER A 443 0.50 -30.00 17.79
CA SER A 443 0.43 -29.74 16.35
C SER A 443 -0.56 -30.67 15.63
N GLY A 444 -1.14 -30.15 14.55
CA GLY A 444 -1.88 -30.92 13.56
C GLY A 444 -0.98 -31.40 12.43
N VAL A 445 -1.36 -32.49 11.78
CA VAL A 445 -0.68 -33.00 10.57
C VAL A 445 -1.69 -33.11 9.45
N SER A 446 -1.34 -32.60 8.26
CA SER A 446 -2.09 -32.84 7.04
C SER A 446 -1.19 -33.27 5.88
N VAL A 447 -1.82 -33.75 4.82
CA VAL A 447 -1.14 -34.13 3.58
C VAL A 447 -1.82 -33.49 2.38
N GLU A 448 -1.04 -33.30 1.33
CA GLU A 448 -1.49 -32.85 0.02
C GLU A 448 -0.77 -33.65 -1.07
N PHE A 449 -1.47 -34.04 -2.13
CA PHE A 449 -0.88 -34.67 -3.31
C PHE A 449 -1.83 -34.60 -4.52
N TYR A 450 -1.27 -34.69 -5.72
CA TYR A 450 -2.02 -34.92 -6.94
C TYR A 450 -2.20 -36.42 -7.15
N TYR A 451 -3.35 -36.80 -7.70
CA TYR A 451 -3.61 -38.19 -8.03
C TYR A 451 -4.34 -38.35 -9.37
N GLU A 452 -4.03 -39.46 -10.03
CA GLU A 452 -4.90 -40.09 -11.03
C GLU A 452 -5.16 -41.53 -10.63
N ALA A 453 -6.42 -41.96 -10.64
CA ALA A 453 -6.83 -43.28 -10.21
C ALA A 453 -7.78 -43.92 -11.24
N TYR A 454 -7.32 -45.02 -11.83
CA TYR A 454 -8.05 -45.85 -12.79
C TYR A 454 -8.35 -47.19 -12.13
N LEU A 455 -9.38 -47.25 -11.27
CA LEU A 455 -9.71 -48.43 -10.45
C LEU A 455 -11.06 -49.05 -10.83
N ASP A 456 -11.34 -50.27 -10.35
CA ASP A 456 -12.68 -50.85 -10.42
C ASP A 456 -13.60 -50.19 -9.38
N LEU A 457 -14.46 -49.28 -9.86
CA LEU A 457 -15.33 -48.38 -9.08
C LEU A 457 -16.23 -49.05 -8.03
N CYS A 458 -16.35 -50.38 -8.02
CA CYS A 458 -17.24 -51.11 -7.11
C CYS A 458 -16.52 -51.80 -5.95
N SER A 459 -15.19 -51.79 -5.88
CA SER A 459 -14.45 -52.61 -4.89
C SER A 459 -12.99 -52.26 -4.65
N ASP A 460 -12.33 -51.56 -5.57
CA ASP A 460 -10.89 -51.28 -5.50
C ASP A 460 -10.69 -49.83 -5.08
N PHE A 461 -9.70 -49.58 -4.23
CA PHE A 461 -9.50 -48.23 -3.67
C PHE A 461 -8.06 -47.96 -3.27
N LEU A 462 -7.74 -46.67 -3.23
CA LEU A 462 -6.58 -46.10 -2.57
C LEU A 462 -7.03 -45.33 -1.33
N SER A 463 -6.39 -45.58 -0.20
CA SER A 463 -6.70 -44.94 1.09
C SER A 463 -5.43 -44.27 1.63
N PRO A 464 -5.37 -42.93 1.72
CA PRO A 464 -4.32 -42.27 2.50
C PRO A 464 -4.61 -42.46 3.99
N GLU A 465 -3.60 -42.93 4.73
CA GLU A 465 -3.75 -43.28 6.14
C GLU A 465 -2.61 -42.72 6.99
N ILE A 466 -2.92 -42.39 8.25
CA ILE A 466 -1.96 -41.87 9.21
C ILE A 466 -2.08 -42.59 10.55
N VAL A 467 -0.95 -42.80 11.21
CA VAL A 467 -0.88 -43.40 12.54
C VAL A 467 0.02 -42.57 13.43
N PHE A 468 -0.36 -42.40 14.70
CA PHE A 468 0.33 -41.52 15.65
C PHE A 468 1.06 -42.32 16.74
N ASN A 469 2.10 -41.73 17.33
CA ASN A 469 2.87 -42.40 18.40
C ASN A 469 2.11 -42.69 19.69
N THR A 470 0.92 -42.09 19.87
CA THR A 470 -0.02 -42.45 20.93
C THR A 470 -0.61 -43.84 20.75
N ASP A 471 -0.73 -44.30 19.50
CA ASP A 471 -1.18 -45.65 19.14
C ASP A 471 -0.60 -46.05 17.77
N TRP A 472 0.56 -46.73 17.77
CA TRP A 472 1.20 -47.26 16.56
C TRP A 472 0.47 -48.48 15.95
N SER A 473 -0.71 -48.86 16.46
CA SER A 473 -1.40 -50.08 16.04
C SER A 473 -2.65 -49.85 15.20
N SER A 474 -3.18 -48.62 15.17
CA SER A 474 -4.44 -48.30 14.50
C SER A 474 -4.23 -47.17 13.50
N TRP A 475 -4.27 -47.49 12.21
CA TRP A 475 -4.26 -46.50 11.13
C TRP A 475 -5.61 -45.76 11.07
N LEU A 476 -5.54 -44.45 10.94
CA LEU A 476 -6.68 -43.56 10.76
C LEU A 476 -6.77 -43.20 9.28
N LEU A 477 -7.96 -43.32 8.70
CA LEU A 477 -8.22 -42.81 7.34
C LEU A 477 -8.12 -41.29 7.35
N MET A 478 -7.37 -40.75 6.39
CA MET A 478 -7.34 -39.33 6.09
C MET A 478 -8.33 -39.04 4.98
N GLY A 479 -9.62 -38.90 5.32
CA GLY A 479 -10.72 -38.70 4.36
C GLY A 479 -11.31 -40.00 3.81
N GLU A 480 -12.10 -39.90 2.72
CA GLU A 480 -12.78 -41.04 2.09
C GLU A 480 -11.85 -41.78 1.10
N PRO A 481 -11.91 -43.12 0.98
CA PRO A 481 -11.11 -43.83 0.00
C PRO A 481 -11.37 -43.35 -1.44
N ILE A 482 -10.30 -43.29 -2.24
CA ILE A 482 -10.34 -42.95 -3.66
C ILE A 482 -10.68 -44.22 -4.44
N TYR A 483 -11.84 -44.24 -5.11
CA TYR A 483 -12.28 -45.35 -5.97
C TYR A 483 -11.99 -45.10 -7.47
N GLY A 484 -11.47 -43.92 -7.82
CA GLY A 484 -11.15 -43.52 -9.20
C GLY A 484 -11.31 -42.02 -9.43
N GLY A 485 -10.78 -41.52 -10.55
CA GLY A 485 -10.83 -40.10 -10.93
C GLY A 485 -9.46 -39.43 -10.93
N THR A 486 -9.43 -38.13 -11.17
CA THR A 486 -8.21 -37.31 -11.13
C THR A 486 -8.46 -36.06 -10.29
N GLY A 487 -7.45 -35.59 -9.57
CA GLY A 487 -7.59 -34.37 -8.77
C GLY A 487 -6.43 -34.09 -7.82
N ILE A 488 -6.65 -33.12 -6.95
CA ILE A 488 -5.76 -32.79 -5.83
C ILE A 488 -6.44 -33.30 -4.57
N TRP A 489 -5.71 -34.07 -3.78
CA TRP A 489 -6.08 -34.48 -2.44
C TRP A 489 -5.54 -33.46 -1.44
N GLN A 490 -6.41 -32.91 -0.58
CA GLN A 490 -6.04 -32.01 0.51
C GLN A 490 -6.88 -32.36 1.73
N GLU A 491 -6.21 -32.71 2.82
CA GLU A 491 -6.89 -33.01 4.08
C GLU A 491 -6.71 -31.87 5.09
N PRO A 492 -7.74 -31.56 5.90
CA PRO A 492 -7.58 -30.71 7.07
C PRO A 492 -6.54 -31.29 8.05
N PRO A 493 -5.92 -30.45 8.89
CA PRO A 493 -5.02 -30.94 9.93
C PRO A 493 -5.72 -31.88 10.91
N ILE A 494 -5.15 -33.07 11.10
CA ILE A 494 -5.58 -34.03 12.12
C ILE A 494 -4.80 -33.77 13.40
N TYR A 495 -5.51 -33.49 14.48
CA TYR A 495 -4.95 -33.26 15.82
C TYR A 495 -5.15 -34.47 16.72
N VAL A 496 -4.07 -34.99 17.30
CA VAL A 496 -4.12 -36.08 18.30
C VAL A 496 -3.46 -35.65 19.59
N SER A 497 -4.25 -35.61 20.68
CA SER A 497 -3.78 -35.18 21.99
C SER A 497 -2.63 -36.06 22.49
N GLY A 498 -1.52 -35.41 22.86
CA GLY A 498 -0.33 -36.09 23.35
C GLY A 498 0.56 -36.72 22.28
N ALA A 499 0.19 -36.60 20.99
CA ALA A 499 1.03 -37.06 19.89
C ALA A 499 2.12 -36.04 19.57
N SER A 500 3.29 -36.54 19.19
CA SER A 500 4.44 -35.74 18.73
C SER A 500 5.15 -36.36 17.53
N GLN A 501 4.66 -37.52 17.08
CA GLN A 501 5.15 -38.21 15.91
C GLN A 501 4.00 -38.91 15.19
N ALA A 502 4.09 -39.02 13.88
CA ALA A 502 3.17 -39.76 13.04
C ALA A 502 3.89 -40.49 11.90
N ALA A 503 3.27 -41.54 11.35
CA ALA A 503 3.67 -42.16 10.11
C ALA A 503 2.50 -42.09 9.12
N PHE A 504 2.83 -41.93 7.85
CA PHE A 504 1.87 -41.82 6.76
C PHE A 504 2.07 -42.98 5.79
N CYS A 505 0.98 -43.50 5.24
CA CYS A 505 1.03 -44.43 4.13
C CYS A 505 -0.12 -44.23 3.16
N TRP A 506 0.10 -44.68 1.93
CA TRP A 506 -1.00 -45.03 1.04
C TRP A 506 -1.25 -46.52 1.09
N TYR A 507 -2.48 -46.90 1.41
CA TYR A 507 -2.97 -48.26 1.35
C TYR A 507 -3.75 -48.48 0.05
N PHE A 508 -3.27 -49.37 -0.81
CA PHE A 508 -3.95 -49.76 -2.04
C PHE A 508 -4.47 -51.19 -1.96
N TYR A 509 -5.75 -51.35 -2.28
CA TYR A 509 -6.46 -52.62 -2.26
C TYR A 509 -7.16 -52.88 -3.59
N SER A 510 -6.98 -54.09 -4.13
CA SER A 510 -7.73 -54.58 -5.29
C SER A 510 -8.37 -55.94 -5.04
N ASN A 511 -9.51 -56.17 -5.68
CA ASN A 511 -10.20 -57.46 -5.66
C ASN A 511 -9.73 -58.37 -6.82
N GLY A 512 -10.45 -59.47 -7.05
CA GLY A 512 -10.12 -60.45 -8.09
C GLY A 512 -10.83 -60.30 -9.44
N LEU A 513 -11.62 -59.24 -9.65
CA LEU A 513 -12.63 -59.18 -10.71
C LEU A 513 -12.14 -58.44 -11.97
N PHE A 514 -11.46 -57.31 -11.82
CA PHE A 514 -10.96 -56.48 -12.92
C PHE A 514 -9.59 -55.88 -12.60
N GLN A 515 -8.87 -55.45 -13.64
CA GLN A 515 -7.57 -54.79 -13.53
C GLN A 515 -7.57 -53.61 -14.50
N ASN A 516 -7.01 -52.49 -14.06
CA ASN A 516 -6.85 -51.25 -14.81
C ASN A 516 -5.45 -50.68 -14.50
N ASP A 517 -5.15 -49.46 -14.95
CA ASP A 517 -3.83 -48.83 -14.85
C ASP A 517 -3.39 -48.45 -13.41
N GLY A 518 -4.30 -48.53 -12.43
CA GLY A 518 -3.95 -48.32 -11.02
C GLY A 518 -4.00 -46.86 -10.60
N VAL A 519 -3.11 -46.48 -9.70
CA VAL A 519 -3.00 -45.14 -9.14
C VAL A 519 -1.65 -44.53 -9.47
N TYR A 520 -1.69 -43.23 -9.74
CA TYR A 520 -0.56 -42.36 -9.98
C TYR A 520 -0.62 -41.23 -8.95
N LEU A 521 0.50 -40.94 -8.29
CA LEU A 521 0.62 -39.93 -7.25
C LEU A 521 1.77 -38.98 -7.56
N ASP A 522 1.54 -37.69 -7.32
CA ASP A 522 2.50 -36.64 -7.63
C ASP A 522 2.45 -35.47 -6.62
N ASN A 523 3.52 -34.69 -6.51
CA ASN A 523 3.67 -33.50 -5.66
C ASN A 523 3.17 -33.72 -4.22
N PHE A 524 3.64 -34.78 -3.57
CA PHE A 524 3.26 -35.11 -2.21
C PHE A 524 3.90 -34.17 -1.20
N LYS A 525 3.11 -33.69 -0.24
CA LYS A 525 3.57 -32.83 0.86
C LYS A 525 2.96 -33.29 2.17
N VAL A 526 3.78 -33.32 3.22
CA VAL A 526 3.35 -33.42 4.61
C VAL A 526 3.46 -32.05 5.26
N LYS A 527 2.33 -31.56 5.78
CA LYS A 527 2.22 -30.25 6.42
C LYS A 527 2.03 -30.39 7.93
N VAL A 528 2.79 -29.63 8.71
CA VAL A 528 2.69 -29.58 10.18
C VAL A 528 2.13 -28.23 10.60
N TRP A 529 1.06 -28.26 11.39
CA TRP A 529 0.30 -27.10 11.84
C TRP A 529 0.59 -26.87 13.32
N PRO A 530 1.53 -25.99 13.69
CA PRO A 530 1.86 -25.75 15.10
C PRO A 530 0.67 -25.18 15.88
N PRO A 531 0.62 -25.44 17.20
CA PRO A 531 -0.34 -24.74 18.07
C PRO A 531 0.00 -23.25 18.17
N ASN A 532 -0.96 -22.47 18.69
CA ASN A 532 -0.81 -21.03 18.89
C ASN A 532 0.52 -20.67 19.58
N GLY A 533 1.28 -19.77 18.97
CA GLY A 533 2.56 -19.27 19.48
C GLY A 533 3.75 -20.21 19.29
N ALA A 534 3.62 -21.25 18.47
CA ALA A 534 4.69 -22.21 18.17
C ALA A 534 5.07 -22.32 16.68
N PHE A 535 4.66 -21.36 15.86
CA PHE A 535 5.19 -21.22 14.50
C PHE A 535 6.56 -20.53 14.53
N ASP A 536 7.53 -21.17 13.87
CA ASP A 536 8.90 -20.71 13.63
C ASP A 536 9.30 -20.99 12.16
N GLY A 537 8.29 -21.06 11.28
CA GLY A 537 8.45 -21.26 9.83
C GLY A 537 8.50 -19.95 9.05
N THR A 538 8.55 -20.05 7.73
CA THR A 538 8.50 -18.91 6.77
C THR A 538 7.71 -19.28 5.51
N GLU A 539 6.85 -20.28 5.60
CA GLU A 539 6.14 -20.86 4.48
C GLU A 539 5.12 -19.88 3.88
N LEU A 540 5.06 -19.91 2.55
CA LEU A 540 4.17 -19.09 1.74
C LEU A 540 3.47 -20.00 0.72
N GLU A 541 2.26 -19.64 0.31
CA GLU A 541 1.48 -20.39 -0.68
C GLU A 541 0.93 -19.43 -1.75
N PHE A 542 0.86 -19.90 -3.00
CA PHE A 542 0.12 -19.20 -4.05
C PHE A 542 -1.34 -19.66 -3.99
N MET A 543 -2.28 -18.73 -3.81
CA MET A 543 -3.71 -19.04 -3.81
C MET A 543 -4.47 -18.20 -4.86
N PRO A 544 -5.40 -18.81 -5.61
CA PRO A 544 -6.38 -18.08 -6.41
C PRO A 544 -7.69 -17.85 -5.63
N GLY A 545 -8.38 -16.77 -5.95
CA GLY A 545 -9.73 -16.50 -5.46
C GLY A 545 -10.05 -15.01 -5.37
N THR A 546 -11.34 -14.68 -5.41
CA THR A 546 -11.83 -13.36 -4.98
C THR A 546 -11.48 -13.06 -3.53
N SER A 547 -11.22 -14.10 -2.73
CA SER A 547 -10.65 -14.03 -1.38
C SER A 547 -9.23 -13.47 -1.32
N MET A 548 -8.46 -13.53 -2.41
CA MET A 548 -7.13 -12.92 -2.49
C MET A 548 -7.18 -11.53 -3.12
N ALA A 549 -8.21 -11.24 -3.92
CA ALA A 549 -8.48 -9.92 -4.50
C ALA A 549 -9.05 -8.94 -3.46
N SER A 550 -10.01 -9.38 -2.64
CA SER A 550 -10.65 -8.56 -1.59
C SER A 550 -9.66 -7.91 -0.61
N PRO A 551 -8.65 -8.62 -0.05
CA PRO A 551 -7.67 -8.01 0.84
C PRO A 551 -6.77 -6.98 0.15
N MET A 552 -6.63 -7.01 -1.19
CA MET A 552 -5.91 -5.95 -1.88
C MET A 552 -6.67 -4.63 -1.80
N VAL A 553 -7.99 -4.68 -1.97
CA VAL A 553 -8.87 -3.52 -1.83
C VAL A 553 -8.94 -3.06 -0.37
N ALA A 554 -8.98 -3.99 0.60
CA ALA A 554 -8.92 -3.64 2.02
C ALA A 554 -7.60 -2.95 2.39
N GLY A 555 -6.48 -3.46 1.88
CA GLY A 555 -5.16 -2.85 2.04
C GLY A 555 -5.06 -1.49 1.37
N ALA A 556 -5.64 -1.31 0.17
CA ALA A 556 -5.73 -0.02 -0.50
C ALA A 556 -6.55 1.00 0.29
N ALA A 557 -7.72 0.61 0.80
CA ALA A 557 -8.55 1.46 1.65
C ALA A 557 -7.82 1.87 2.94
N ALA A 558 -7.09 0.94 3.56
CA ALA A 558 -6.27 1.22 4.73
C ALA A 558 -5.07 2.14 4.41
N PHE A 559 -4.48 1.99 3.22
CA PHE A 559 -3.41 2.87 2.73
C PHE A 559 -3.93 4.30 2.57
N LEU A 560 -5.05 4.51 1.87
CA LEU A 560 -5.68 5.83 1.70
C LEU A 560 -6.02 6.47 3.05
N LYS A 561 -6.59 5.70 3.99
CA LYS A 561 -6.87 6.17 5.34
C LYS A 561 -5.61 6.51 6.15
N SER A 562 -4.49 5.87 5.84
CA SER A 562 -3.21 6.12 6.51
C SER A 562 -2.50 7.34 5.93
N VAL A 563 -2.68 7.62 4.63
CA VAL A 563 -2.23 8.86 3.98
C VAL A 563 -3.08 10.02 4.51
N GLU A 564 -4.40 9.90 4.45
CA GLU A 564 -5.34 10.91 4.95
C GLU A 564 -6.31 10.36 6.01
N PRO A 565 -6.03 10.59 7.31
CA PRO A 565 -6.90 10.12 8.38
C PRO A 565 -8.29 10.77 8.45
N GLY A 566 -8.51 11.91 7.78
CA GLY A 566 -9.81 12.58 7.68
C GLY A 566 -10.77 11.96 6.66
N LEU A 567 -10.28 11.15 5.71
CA LEU A 567 -11.15 10.53 4.69
C LEU A 567 -12.26 9.69 5.31
N SER A 568 -13.50 9.98 4.93
CA SER A 568 -14.66 9.14 5.24
C SER A 568 -14.66 7.86 4.42
N CYS A 569 -15.38 6.83 4.88
CA CYS A 569 -15.52 5.58 4.11
C CYS A 569 -16.13 5.80 2.73
N ALA A 570 -17.05 6.76 2.60
CA ALA A 570 -17.64 7.12 1.31
C ALA A 570 -16.60 7.72 0.36
N GLN A 571 -15.74 8.62 0.85
CA GLN A 571 -14.65 9.20 0.05
C GLN A 571 -13.63 8.14 -0.35
N ILE A 572 -13.22 7.24 0.57
CA ILE A 572 -12.30 6.13 0.26
C ILE A 572 -12.88 5.24 -0.85
N LYS A 573 -14.15 4.85 -0.72
CA LYS A 573 -14.82 4.05 -1.76
C LYS A 573 -14.87 4.80 -3.08
N ALA A 574 -15.25 6.07 -3.08
CA ALA A 574 -15.32 6.88 -4.30
C ALA A 574 -13.95 6.98 -5.00
N LEU A 575 -12.88 7.26 -4.25
CA LEU A 575 -11.51 7.31 -4.76
C LEU A 575 -11.10 5.99 -5.41
N ILE A 576 -11.38 4.85 -4.78
CA ILE A 576 -11.06 3.53 -5.34
C ILE A 576 -11.84 3.27 -6.63
N LEU A 577 -13.15 3.54 -6.65
CA LEU A 577 -14.01 3.17 -7.79
C LEU A 577 -13.84 4.09 -9.01
N ALA A 578 -13.50 5.37 -8.79
CA ALA A 578 -13.30 6.33 -9.87
C ALA A 578 -11.95 6.15 -10.60
N ASN A 579 -10.98 5.51 -9.94
CA ASN A 579 -9.57 5.51 -10.36
C ASN A 579 -9.03 4.11 -10.66
N VAL A 580 -9.87 3.23 -11.23
CA VAL A 580 -9.47 1.90 -11.67
C VAL A 580 -8.82 1.91 -13.05
N ASP A 581 -8.00 0.90 -13.35
CA ASP A 581 -7.56 0.64 -14.71
C ASP A 581 -8.53 -0.30 -15.44
N PRO A 582 -8.93 0.00 -16.69
CA PRO A 582 -9.83 -0.87 -17.43
C PRO A 582 -9.22 -2.25 -17.68
N ILE A 583 -10.00 -3.32 -17.46
CA ILE A 583 -9.58 -4.69 -17.76
C ILE A 583 -10.40 -5.33 -18.89
N THR A 584 -9.89 -6.43 -19.43
CA THR A 584 -10.60 -7.19 -20.45
C THR A 584 -11.71 -8.03 -19.83
N MET A 585 -12.95 -7.54 -19.95
CA MET A 585 -14.15 -8.28 -19.53
C MET A 585 -14.62 -9.27 -20.62
N PRO A 586 -15.01 -10.51 -20.24
CA PRO A 586 -15.62 -11.44 -21.18
C PRO A 586 -16.96 -10.92 -21.72
N PRO A 587 -17.35 -11.25 -22.97
CA PRO A 587 -18.61 -10.80 -23.53
C PRO A 587 -19.82 -11.15 -22.65
N GLY A 588 -20.60 -10.13 -22.28
CA GLY A 588 -21.80 -10.29 -21.46
C GLY A 588 -21.56 -10.30 -19.95
N LYS A 589 -20.31 -10.23 -19.48
CA LYS A 589 -19.96 -10.04 -18.06
C LYS A 589 -19.58 -8.59 -17.79
N GLN A 590 -19.97 -8.04 -16.65
CA GLN A 590 -19.68 -6.67 -16.25
C GLN A 590 -19.53 -6.56 -14.72
N THR A 591 -18.70 -5.64 -14.28
CA THR A 591 -18.73 -5.05 -12.93
C THR A 591 -19.17 -3.59 -13.06
N LEU A 592 -19.44 -2.90 -11.95
CA LEU A 592 -19.81 -1.48 -11.96
C LEU A 592 -18.77 -0.63 -12.71
N THR A 593 -17.50 -0.88 -12.45
CA THR A 593 -16.39 -0.11 -13.04
C THR A 593 -15.79 -0.76 -14.28
N ASN A 594 -15.94 -2.08 -14.46
CA ASN A 594 -15.20 -2.90 -15.43
C ASN A 594 -13.67 -2.74 -15.36
N GLY A 595 -13.15 -2.28 -14.22
CA GLY A 595 -11.72 -2.05 -14.02
C GLY A 595 -11.17 -2.77 -12.80
N ARG A 596 -9.84 -2.77 -12.73
CA ARG A 596 -8.98 -3.36 -11.72
C ARG A 596 -8.42 -2.25 -10.83
N LEU A 597 -8.36 -2.51 -9.53
CA LEU A 597 -7.83 -1.60 -8.51
C LEU A 597 -6.49 -0.97 -8.94
N ASN A 598 -6.40 0.36 -8.90
CA ASN A 598 -5.10 1.05 -9.02
C ASN A 598 -4.91 1.93 -7.78
N LEU A 599 -3.93 1.58 -6.95
CA LEU A 599 -3.66 2.26 -5.69
C LEU A 599 -3.01 3.62 -5.92
N HIS A 600 -2.11 3.75 -6.91
CA HIS A 600 -1.44 5.01 -7.22
C HIS A 600 -2.41 6.05 -7.77
N ASN A 601 -3.27 5.66 -8.70
CA ASN A 601 -4.34 6.51 -9.21
C ASN A 601 -5.33 6.91 -8.11
N ALA A 602 -5.64 6.02 -7.16
CA ALA A 602 -6.54 6.37 -6.06
C ALA A 602 -5.90 7.37 -5.07
N VAL A 603 -4.63 7.21 -4.70
CA VAL A 603 -3.98 8.12 -3.73
C VAL A 603 -3.63 9.48 -4.34
N ARG A 604 -3.23 9.53 -5.61
CA ARG A 604 -2.82 10.79 -6.26
C ARG A 604 -3.98 11.77 -6.43
N MET A 605 -5.21 11.25 -6.45
CA MET A 605 -6.45 12.02 -6.60
C MET A 605 -7.09 12.42 -5.28
N ILE A 606 -6.41 12.24 -4.14
CA ILE A 606 -6.83 12.87 -2.88
C ILE A 606 -6.74 14.38 -3.09
N ASP A 607 -7.78 15.09 -2.71
CA ASP A 607 -7.84 16.55 -2.56
C ASP A 607 -8.32 16.76 -1.12
N TYR A 608 -7.47 17.34 -0.30
CA TYR A 608 -7.64 17.35 1.15
C TYR A 608 -8.49 18.50 1.65
N ASP A 609 -8.36 19.67 1.03
CA ASP A 609 -8.99 20.92 1.44
C ASP A 609 -10.09 21.37 0.47
N GLU A 610 -10.35 20.59 -0.59
CA GLU A 610 -11.42 20.76 -1.56
C GLU A 610 -11.27 22.05 -2.39
N ASP A 611 -10.03 22.39 -2.73
CA ASP A 611 -9.68 23.57 -3.54
C ASP A 611 -9.54 23.29 -5.05
N GLU A 612 -9.78 22.03 -5.46
CA GLU A 612 -9.64 21.49 -6.81
C GLU A 612 -8.19 21.17 -7.25
N MET A 613 -7.20 21.34 -6.38
CA MET A 613 -5.83 20.84 -6.55
C MET A 613 -5.68 19.44 -5.95
N ILE A 614 -5.13 18.51 -6.72
CA ILE A 614 -4.89 17.15 -6.22
C ILE A 614 -3.57 17.05 -5.47
N LEU A 615 -3.49 16.10 -4.55
CA LEU A 615 -2.34 15.82 -3.69
C LEU A 615 -1.02 15.67 -4.46
N GLU A 616 -1.03 15.02 -5.61
CA GLU A 616 0.19 14.90 -6.42
C GLU A 616 0.70 16.28 -6.87
N HIS A 617 -0.21 17.16 -7.28
CA HIS A 617 0.12 18.51 -7.72
C HIS A 617 0.54 19.38 -6.55
N GLU A 618 -0.15 19.30 -5.41
CA GLU A 618 0.23 20.06 -4.21
C GLU A 618 1.65 19.70 -3.74
N LEU A 619 1.98 18.40 -3.69
CA LEU A 619 3.33 17.95 -3.32
C LEU A 619 4.39 18.26 -4.38
N GLN A 620 3.99 18.32 -5.65
CA GLN A 620 4.90 18.68 -6.74
C GLN A 620 5.20 20.18 -6.75
N TYR A 621 4.16 20.99 -6.55
CA TYR A 621 4.25 22.44 -6.59
C TYR A 621 4.80 23.01 -5.28
N GLY A 622 4.55 22.32 -4.17
CA GLY A 622 5.04 22.66 -2.83
C GLY A 622 4.05 23.47 -2.01
N THR A 623 2.77 23.48 -2.39
CA THR A 623 1.67 24.08 -1.63
C THR A 623 1.35 23.25 -0.38
N ASP A 624 0.62 23.82 0.58
CA ASP A 624 0.20 23.13 1.80
C ASP A 624 -1.07 22.31 1.52
N PRO A 625 -1.01 20.96 1.51
CA PRO A 625 -2.13 20.12 1.14
C PRO A 625 -3.31 20.13 2.12
N HIS A 626 -3.43 21.11 2.98
CA HIS A 626 -4.47 21.19 4.01
C HIS A 626 -5.02 22.62 4.11
N LYS A 627 -4.71 23.46 3.14
CA LYS A 627 -4.97 24.89 3.15
C LYS A 627 -5.25 25.37 1.74
N GLN A 628 -6.54 25.62 1.47
CA GLN A 628 -7.05 25.98 0.14
C GLN A 628 -6.30 27.12 -0.55
N ASP A 629 -5.72 28.03 0.21
CA ASP A 629 -5.02 29.23 -0.25
C ASP A 629 -3.70 29.25 0.52
N THR A 630 -2.59 28.81 -0.07
CA THR A 630 -1.33 28.54 0.63
C THR A 630 -0.61 29.83 1.07
N ASP A 631 -0.66 30.90 0.29
CA ASP A 631 0.04 32.16 0.59
C ASP A 631 -0.84 33.25 1.26
N ASN A 632 -2.15 33.04 1.32
CA ASN A 632 -3.19 33.90 1.91
C ASN A 632 -3.48 35.19 1.12
N ASP A 633 -3.37 35.17 -0.20
CA ASP A 633 -3.66 36.33 -1.05
C ASP A 633 -5.16 36.48 -1.40
N GLY A 634 -5.95 35.41 -1.20
CA GLY A 634 -7.38 35.34 -1.48
C GLY A 634 -7.77 34.50 -2.70
N LEU A 635 -6.80 33.93 -3.43
CA LEU A 635 -6.98 32.91 -4.46
C LEU A 635 -6.70 31.53 -3.87
N SER A 636 -7.31 30.48 -4.42
CA SER A 636 -7.03 29.11 -3.98
C SER A 636 -5.95 28.48 -4.84
N ASP A 637 -5.17 27.54 -4.31
CA ASP A 637 -4.04 26.92 -5.03
C ASP A 637 -4.53 26.28 -6.34
N GLY A 638 -5.69 25.61 -6.31
CA GLY A 638 -6.34 25.06 -7.49
C GLY A 638 -6.92 26.09 -8.47
N THR A 639 -7.25 27.31 -8.02
CA THR A 639 -7.65 28.42 -8.93
C THR A 639 -6.43 28.95 -9.69
N GLU A 640 -5.29 29.01 -9.02
CA GLU A 640 -4.04 29.51 -9.58
C GLU A 640 -3.41 28.51 -10.55
N ASP A 641 -3.50 27.20 -10.30
CA ASP A 641 -3.20 26.13 -11.27
C ASP A 641 -4.36 25.94 -12.27
N THR A 642 -4.66 26.98 -13.06
CA THR A 642 -5.81 27.04 -13.99
C THR A 642 -5.87 25.84 -14.93
N ASN A 643 -4.73 25.26 -15.30
CA ASN A 643 -4.68 24.10 -16.19
C ASN A 643 -4.55 22.74 -15.48
N ALA A 644 -4.54 22.75 -14.15
CA ALA A 644 -4.51 21.59 -13.27
C ALA A 644 -3.38 20.62 -13.63
N ASN A 645 -2.15 21.14 -13.78
CA ASN A 645 -0.96 20.34 -14.10
C ASN A 645 0.09 20.29 -12.98
N GLY A 646 -0.11 21.05 -11.90
CA GLY A 646 0.80 21.16 -10.77
C GLY A 646 2.15 21.81 -11.10
N ILE A 647 2.18 22.71 -12.09
CA ILE A 647 3.36 23.43 -12.57
C ILE A 647 2.97 24.88 -12.88
N LEU A 648 3.64 25.84 -12.22
CA LEU A 648 3.51 27.26 -12.58
C LEU A 648 3.83 27.51 -14.06
N ASP A 649 2.80 27.88 -14.82
CA ASP A 649 2.95 28.38 -16.18
C ASP A 649 3.01 29.92 -16.22
N SER A 650 3.53 30.49 -17.31
CA SER A 650 3.67 31.95 -17.45
C SER A 650 2.34 32.70 -17.62
N SER A 651 1.21 32.01 -17.50
CA SER A 651 -0.15 32.54 -17.62
C SER A 651 -0.95 32.33 -16.35
N GLU A 652 -0.27 31.96 -15.27
CA GLU A 652 -0.85 31.60 -13.97
C GLU A 652 -0.16 32.45 -12.89
N THR A 653 -0.92 32.74 -11.83
CA THR A 653 -0.39 33.31 -10.59
C THR A 653 0.27 32.21 -9.76
N SER A 654 1.12 32.60 -8.82
CA SER A 654 1.89 31.67 -8.01
C SER A 654 1.21 31.43 -6.66
N ALA A 655 0.71 30.20 -6.43
CA ALA A 655 0.17 29.73 -5.15
C ALA A 655 1.16 29.67 -3.96
N LEU A 656 2.34 30.26 -4.11
CA LEU A 656 3.38 30.36 -3.09
C LEU A 656 3.86 31.81 -2.90
N ASP A 657 3.34 32.74 -3.69
CA ASP A 657 3.75 34.14 -3.75
C ASP A 657 2.56 35.02 -4.14
N GLY A 658 1.84 35.54 -3.12
CA GLY A 658 0.59 36.27 -3.29
C GLY A 658 0.71 37.69 -3.88
N ASP A 659 1.77 37.93 -4.66
CA ASP A 659 2.14 39.14 -5.41
C ASP A 659 3.11 38.68 -6.51
N THR A 660 2.56 38.07 -7.56
CA THR A 660 3.28 37.28 -8.56
C THR A 660 4.24 38.13 -9.40
N ASP A 661 3.86 39.37 -9.71
CA ASP A 661 4.70 40.30 -10.46
C ASP A 661 5.57 41.21 -9.58
N GLY A 662 5.27 41.29 -8.28
CA GLY A 662 6.09 41.92 -7.26
C GLY A 662 5.96 43.44 -7.20
N ASP A 663 4.81 43.97 -7.63
CA ASP A 663 4.54 45.41 -7.71
C ASP A 663 4.02 46.02 -6.39
N GLY A 664 3.60 45.16 -5.45
CA GLY A 664 3.10 45.51 -4.13
C GLY A 664 1.57 45.51 -3.99
N LEU A 665 0.82 45.15 -5.02
CA LEU A 665 -0.58 44.77 -5.01
C LEU A 665 -0.67 43.24 -5.13
N GLY A 666 -1.43 42.59 -4.25
CA GLY A 666 -1.49 41.11 -4.27
C GLY A 666 -2.49 40.59 -5.29
N ASP A 667 -2.21 39.43 -5.89
CA ASP A 667 -2.95 38.88 -7.03
C ASP A 667 -4.46 38.76 -6.76
N GLY A 668 -4.83 38.25 -5.58
CA GLY A 668 -6.24 38.19 -5.16
C GLY A 668 -6.92 39.56 -5.07
N ALA A 669 -6.19 40.63 -4.69
CA ALA A 669 -6.73 41.99 -4.66
C ALA A 669 -6.89 42.58 -6.06
N GLU A 670 -5.92 42.33 -6.94
CA GLU A 670 -5.95 42.72 -8.35
C GLU A 670 -7.18 42.15 -9.04
N ILE A 671 -7.36 40.83 -8.96
CA ILE A 671 -8.50 40.15 -9.60
C ILE A 671 -9.84 40.58 -8.97
N ALA A 672 -9.93 40.63 -7.64
CA ALA A 672 -11.22 40.78 -6.96
C ALA A 672 -11.67 42.23 -6.75
N THR A 673 -10.73 43.19 -6.72
CA THR A 673 -11.02 44.58 -6.32
C THR A 673 -10.67 45.60 -7.40
N TYR A 674 -9.49 45.49 -8.01
CA TYR A 674 -8.96 46.51 -8.92
C TYR A 674 -9.15 46.17 -10.40
N GLU A 675 -9.45 44.90 -10.70
CA GLU A 675 -9.63 44.36 -12.06
C GLU A 675 -8.37 44.56 -12.96
N THR A 676 -7.19 44.63 -12.35
CA THR A 676 -5.86 44.69 -12.99
C THR A 676 -5.34 43.28 -13.36
N ASP A 677 -4.24 43.19 -14.11
CA ASP A 677 -3.63 41.92 -14.54
C ASP A 677 -2.48 41.51 -13.60
N PRO A 678 -2.65 40.48 -12.74
CA PRO A 678 -1.69 40.10 -11.69
C PRO A 678 -0.37 39.52 -12.18
N LEU A 679 -0.15 39.52 -13.50
CA LEU A 679 1.09 39.10 -14.13
C LEU A 679 1.86 40.29 -14.71
N LEU A 680 1.36 41.51 -14.53
CA LEU A 680 1.85 42.74 -15.11
C LEU A 680 1.86 43.87 -14.06
N ALA A 681 3.05 44.19 -13.56
CA ALA A 681 3.24 45.24 -12.56
C ALA A 681 2.71 46.64 -12.94
N ASP A 682 2.33 46.86 -14.20
CA ASP A 682 1.81 48.12 -14.76
C ASP A 682 0.80 47.72 -15.85
N THR A 683 -0.48 47.67 -15.47
CA THR A 683 -1.57 47.10 -16.28
C THR A 683 -1.89 47.96 -17.50
N ASP A 684 -1.86 49.29 -17.35
CA ASP A 684 -2.21 50.23 -18.42
C ASP A 684 -1.01 50.77 -19.21
N ALA A 685 0.20 50.44 -18.76
CA ALA A 685 1.49 50.71 -19.36
C ALA A 685 1.89 52.21 -19.41
N ASP A 686 1.51 52.97 -18.39
CA ASP A 686 1.81 54.40 -18.26
C ASP A 686 3.17 54.69 -17.58
N GLY A 687 3.77 53.66 -16.96
CA GLY A 687 5.05 53.70 -16.27
C GLY A 687 4.98 53.90 -14.75
N LEU A 688 3.81 53.80 -14.15
CA LEU A 688 3.56 53.69 -12.71
C LEU A 688 3.03 52.28 -12.40
N ASP A 689 3.59 51.65 -11.38
CA ASP A 689 3.17 50.28 -11.04
C ASP A 689 1.79 50.29 -10.35
N ASP A 690 0.91 49.31 -10.59
CA ASP A 690 -0.49 49.28 -10.10
C ASP A 690 -0.54 49.38 -8.56
N GLY A 691 0.37 48.69 -7.88
CA GLY A 691 0.55 48.77 -6.43
C GLY A 691 0.95 50.16 -5.93
N ALA A 692 1.77 50.90 -6.70
CA ALA A 692 2.13 52.27 -6.37
C ALA A 692 0.95 53.23 -6.55
N GLU A 693 0.18 53.05 -7.61
CA GLU A 693 -1.04 53.79 -7.88
C GLU A 693 -2.03 53.66 -6.74
N VAL A 694 -2.37 52.43 -6.36
CA VAL A 694 -3.35 52.17 -5.30
C VAL A 694 -2.84 52.62 -3.93
N ALA A 695 -1.59 52.30 -3.58
CA ALA A 695 -1.10 52.48 -2.21
C ALA A 695 -0.57 53.90 -1.93
N THR A 696 -0.04 54.58 -2.94
CA THR A 696 0.71 55.83 -2.77
C THR A 696 0.04 57.02 -3.44
N HIS A 697 -0.39 56.88 -4.69
CA HIS A 697 -0.83 58.00 -5.52
C HIS A 697 -2.35 58.21 -5.51
N GLY A 698 -3.12 57.14 -5.33
CA GLY A 698 -4.58 57.15 -5.36
C GLY A 698 -5.18 57.28 -6.76
N THR A 699 -4.39 57.01 -7.80
CA THR A 699 -4.78 56.96 -9.22
C THR A 699 -5.52 55.65 -9.54
N ASP A 700 -6.13 55.57 -10.73
CA ASP A 700 -6.87 54.40 -11.20
C ASP A 700 -5.97 53.54 -12.10
N PRO A 701 -5.53 52.34 -11.67
CA PRO A 701 -4.51 51.54 -12.38
C PRO A 701 -4.97 50.92 -13.71
N LEU A 702 -6.18 51.28 -14.17
CA LEU A 702 -6.70 50.92 -15.48
C LEU A 702 -6.69 52.11 -16.45
N LEU A 703 -6.21 53.28 -16.00
CA LEU A 703 -6.26 54.55 -16.71
C LEU A 703 -4.91 55.27 -16.66
N ALA A 704 -4.18 55.22 -17.78
CA ALA A 704 -2.89 55.87 -17.91
C ALA A 704 -2.86 57.39 -17.63
N ASP A 705 -4.03 58.04 -17.54
CA ASP A 705 -4.22 59.46 -17.25
C ASP A 705 -5.52 59.58 -16.43
N THR A 706 -5.39 59.61 -15.09
CA THR A 706 -6.51 59.50 -14.15
C THR A 706 -7.40 60.74 -14.17
N ASP A 707 -6.82 61.93 -14.32
CA ASP A 707 -7.56 63.19 -14.25
C ASP A 707 -7.96 63.77 -15.62
N ALA A 708 -7.50 63.12 -16.70
CA ALA A 708 -7.79 63.36 -18.10
C ALA A 708 -7.30 64.72 -18.64
N ASP A 709 -6.14 65.18 -18.15
CA ASP A 709 -5.50 66.43 -18.58
C ASP A 709 -4.57 66.27 -19.80
N GLY A 710 -4.26 65.02 -20.18
CA GLY A 710 -3.43 64.64 -21.31
C GLY A 710 -1.96 64.37 -20.98
N LEU A 711 -1.60 64.21 -19.72
CA LEU A 711 -0.31 63.74 -19.23
C LEU A 711 -0.50 62.41 -18.47
N ASP A 712 0.35 61.43 -18.73
CA ASP A 712 0.22 60.12 -18.10
C ASP A 712 0.63 60.16 -16.61
N ASP A 713 -0.05 59.44 -15.72
CA ASP A 713 0.16 59.52 -14.25
C ASP A 713 1.62 59.18 -13.87
N GLY A 714 2.18 58.15 -14.51
CA GLY A 714 3.59 57.77 -14.38
C GLY A 714 4.55 58.88 -14.82
N ALA A 715 4.23 59.65 -15.86
CA ALA A 715 5.04 60.79 -16.30
C ALA A 715 4.98 61.95 -15.30
N GLU A 716 3.82 62.21 -14.73
CA GLU A 716 3.61 63.21 -13.69
C GLU A 716 4.45 62.92 -12.47
N VAL A 717 4.38 61.70 -11.94
CA VAL A 717 5.12 61.30 -10.75
C VAL A 717 6.63 61.25 -11.02
N ALA A 718 7.06 60.61 -12.11
CA ALA A 718 8.47 60.31 -12.33
C ALA A 718 9.26 61.48 -12.93
N THR A 719 8.62 62.31 -13.75
CA THR A 719 9.30 63.32 -14.58
C THR A 719 8.96 64.75 -14.17
N HIS A 720 7.69 65.05 -13.96
CA HIS A 720 7.21 66.43 -13.84
C HIS A 720 7.04 66.90 -12.39
N GLY A 721 6.75 65.97 -11.47
CA GLY A 721 6.46 66.26 -10.07
C GLY A 721 5.14 66.99 -9.85
N THR A 722 4.18 66.80 -10.76
CA THR A 722 2.78 67.24 -10.67
C THR A 722 1.94 66.20 -9.90
N ASP A 723 0.72 66.56 -9.50
CA ASP A 723 -0.19 65.71 -8.73
C ASP A 723 -1.18 65.03 -9.69
N PRO A 724 -1.08 63.70 -9.91
CA PRO A 724 -1.84 62.99 -10.96
C PRO A 724 -3.35 62.86 -10.70
N LEU A 725 -3.85 63.54 -9.66
CA LEU A 725 -5.27 63.64 -9.35
C LEU A 725 -5.84 65.03 -9.68
N LEU A 726 -5.02 65.94 -10.19
CA LEU A 726 -5.33 67.34 -10.38
C LEU A 726 -4.83 67.82 -11.74
N ALA A 727 -5.78 67.97 -12.68
CA ALA A 727 -5.49 68.47 -14.02
C ALA A 727 -4.73 69.80 -14.08
N ASP A 728 -4.66 70.57 -12.99
CA ASP A 728 -3.90 71.81 -12.83
C ASP A 728 -3.35 71.85 -11.40
N THR A 729 -2.16 71.28 -11.20
CA THR A 729 -1.53 71.09 -9.88
C THR A 729 -1.28 72.40 -9.14
N ASP A 730 -0.88 73.47 -9.85
CA ASP A 730 -0.51 74.75 -9.25
C ASP A 730 -1.66 75.79 -9.20
N ALA A 731 -2.79 75.45 -9.83
CA ALA A 731 -4.04 76.18 -9.91
C ALA A 731 -3.90 77.56 -10.59
N ASP A 732 -3.01 77.69 -11.58
CA ASP A 732 -2.84 78.92 -12.35
C ASP A 732 -3.81 79.07 -13.55
N GLY A 733 -4.53 78.00 -13.88
CA GLY A 733 -5.56 77.92 -14.91
C GLY A 733 -5.09 77.33 -16.24
N LEU A 734 -3.93 76.66 -16.28
CA LEU A 734 -3.45 75.87 -17.40
C LEU A 734 -3.20 74.43 -16.94
N ASP A 735 -3.73 73.47 -17.69
CA ASP A 735 -3.63 72.07 -17.30
C ASP A 735 -2.16 71.56 -17.40
N ASP A 736 -1.71 70.64 -16.54
CA ASP A 736 -0.31 70.20 -16.43
C ASP A 736 0.19 69.59 -17.76
N GLY A 737 -0.62 68.74 -18.41
CA GLY A 737 -0.33 68.23 -19.75
C GLY A 737 -0.19 69.32 -20.82
N ALA A 738 -0.97 70.40 -20.72
CA ALA A 738 -0.83 71.56 -21.60
C ALA A 738 0.43 72.36 -21.30
N GLU A 739 0.84 72.49 -20.04
CA GLU A 739 2.09 73.12 -19.61
C GLU A 739 3.30 72.40 -20.20
N VAL A 740 3.38 71.08 -20.01
CA VAL A 740 4.47 70.25 -20.54
C VAL A 740 4.56 70.38 -22.07
N ALA A 741 3.41 70.35 -22.76
CA ALA A 741 3.36 70.45 -24.22
C ALA A 741 3.79 71.83 -24.78
N THR A 742 3.59 72.91 -24.01
CA THR A 742 3.80 74.28 -24.50
C THR A 742 5.02 74.99 -23.92
N HIS A 743 5.47 74.58 -22.73
CA HIS A 743 6.48 75.29 -21.95
C HIS A 743 7.70 74.43 -21.56
N GLY A 744 7.62 73.09 -21.71
CA GLY A 744 8.73 72.14 -21.49
C GLY A 744 9.25 72.16 -20.08
#